data_AF-A0A345VIY8-F1
#
_entry.id   AF-A0A345VIY8-F1
#
_cell.length_a   1.000
_cell.length_b   1.000
_cell.length_c   1.000
_cell.angle_alpha   90.00
_cell.angle_beta   90.00
_cell.angle_gamma   90.00
#
_symmetry.space_group_name_H-M   'P 1'
#
loop_
_entity.id
_entity.type
_entity.pdbx_description
1 polymer ?
#
loop_
_entity_poly.entity_id
_entity_poly.type
_entity_poly.pdbx_seq_one_letter_code
_entity_poly.pdbx_strand_id
1 'polypeptide(L)'
;MRKKMYKSKKQWVIAGITSAGLILSPSVLAEESANHTTSSSVSSWVGLNQPAQLAPTSPDTAPASSETDSRVTSEPTLASTDLSVNKTQSESPASSVRSSEATLVESFAAASEQSSSSVRSASATATHAESVTEPTVSRTTSSPERASALTSTAVSSSNGDLPGAAAGNGHSEEVLVTKVVNQKTLTLKYNGPIASNEKIQYAVWGDVNGRNDITWYTADQIGAAYVDLSKHKEYGLYHVHTYKNSSGKMIGLEGGQLTVAKPWLTPKITESSPNHYVVRLEGVPSSISAVKVPVWSDKNGQDDLKWYSASQVSSGIYEAHIDTAHHNNDFGTYHVHAYGVSAITGQQIAIASTRFERVAKAVPQQSLAKVSISAKTDTTATVTVTAVEKAIKSIAVAAWSKTGDQDDLKWYQANAVNQTAQVTVNMRDLSNTSDDYTIHVYTTYQDGSRVGTNLGDHRFTRPATSQAVSARLTSTGIALSVASTAVKDLSKVRVAVWSDASGQDDIQWYATDAKGEALALYGNHKSTGLYHIHAYSYETGKPVFVAKTTATIAQLPSKTGSVSISSVNHTTNTFQTTISQVSARDGLKSVRVAVWSDASGQDDLEWQVATRQSNGTYVATTSLAKHGYTNGKYHVHVYYELGNGSLSALSASTTIISGVIAKEDTTGSASQGNYNKVNKIVYLDAGHGGYDPGAVYGNITEKSLNLKIQSLVQAKLERAGYKVITTRTADSFVDLLPRSSKANQSLADLFVSIHFNASTSASANGIETYYYEYYPEYQPSINKLYHNHVERLKRSATLASAIQSATVGATGAKNNGVLRDTFAVLRETTAPAVLLELGYLSNDIERSRITQSSYQEKLANAIVSGILSYYKTYSI
;
A
#
# COMPACT_ATOMS: atom_id res chain seq x y z
N MET A 1 35.44 53.52 32.39
CA MET A 1 36.40 52.42 32.70
C MET A 1 35.67 51.08 32.70
N ARG A 2 36.37 49.93 32.56
CA ARG A 2 35.76 48.58 32.62
C ARG A 2 36.20 47.81 33.88
N LYS A 3 35.23 47.29 34.65
CA LYS A 3 35.24 46.03 35.47
C LYS A 3 33.82 45.89 36.05
N LYS A 4 33.03 44.79 35.96
CA LYS A 4 33.16 43.31 36.11
C LYS A 4 32.84 42.80 37.53
N MET A 5 32.10 41.67 37.55
CA MET A 5 31.76 40.77 38.69
C MET A 5 30.56 41.17 39.57
N TYR A 6 29.83 40.24 40.21
CA TYR A 6 29.26 38.93 39.78
C TYR A 6 28.19 38.53 40.83
N LYS A 7 27.24 37.63 40.50
CA LYS A 7 26.19 37.20 41.46
C LYS A 7 26.68 36.14 42.46
N SER A 8 26.11 36.12 43.66
CA SER A 8 26.30 35.06 44.66
C SER A 8 25.05 34.17 44.83
N LYS A 9 25.26 32.93 45.28
CA LYS A 9 24.27 32.05 45.91
C LYS A 9 24.97 31.37 47.10
N LYS A 10 24.24 31.12 48.20
CA LYS A 10 24.75 30.34 49.34
C LYS A 10 24.33 28.87 49.22
N GLN A 11 25.21 27.98 49.67
CA GLN A 11 24.89 26.62 50.09
C GLN A 11 25.38 26.43 51.53
N TRP A 12 24.84 25.42 52.21
CA TRP A 12 25.40 24.83 53.44
C TRP A 12 25.35 23.30 53.32
N VAL A 13 26.22 22.61 54.05
CA VAL A 13 26.59 21.18 53.90
C VAL A 13 26.81 20.57 55.31
N ILE A 14 27.06 19.24 55.39
CA ILE A 14 27.38 18.39 56.56
C ILE A 14 26.09 17.69 57.08
N ALA A 15 25.81 16.40 56.83
CA ALA A 15 26.50 15.14 57.21
C ALA A 15 26.49 14.87 58.74
N GLY A 16 26.28 13.66 59.28
CA GLY A 16 25.99 12.32 58.74
C GLY A 16 26.58 11.24 59.67
N ILE A 17 25.93 10.09 59.91
CA ILE A 17 26.49 8.90 60.59
C ILE A 17 25.55 7.67 60.51
N THR A 18 26.09 6.47 60.72
CA THR A 18 25.45 5.14 60.63
C THR A 18 24.99 4.57 61.97
N SER A 19 24.00 3.64 61.99
CA SER A 19 24.11 2.27 62.58
C SER A 19 22.78 1.48 62.57
N ALA A 20 22.86 0.16 62.76
CA ALA A 20 21.76 -0.82 62.68
C ALA A 20 21.00 -1.05 64.00
N GLY A 21 19.88 -1.80 63.95
CA GLY A 21 19.51 -2.70 65.05
C GLY A 21 18.02 -2.84 65.43
N LEU A 22 17.46 -4.03 65.12
CA LEU A 22 16.42 -4.79 65.84
C LEU A 22 15.06 -4.15 66.25
N ILE A 23 13.98 -4.81 65.80
CA ILE A 23 12.85 -5.36 66.57
C ILE A 23 12.22 -4.49 67.68
N LEU A 24 10.95 -4.10 67.48
CA LEU A 24 9.82 -4.55 68.32
C LEU A 24 8.46 -4.15 67.71
N SER A 25 7.58 -5.12 67.50
CA SER A 25 6.11 -4.94 67.47
C SER A 25 5.56 -5.31 68.84
N PRO A 26 4.37 -4.85 69.27
CA PRO A 26 3.17 -5.62 68.90
C PRO A 26 1.84 -4.84 68.79
N SER A 27 0.88 -5.44 68.06
CA SER A 27 -0.57 -5.45 68.39
C SER A 27 -1.41 -4.14 68.36
N VAL A 28 -2.73 -4.16 68.18
CA VAL A 28 -3.70 -5.14 67.61
C VAL A 28 -4.98 -4.35 67.27
N LEU A 29 -5.70 -4.72 66.21
CA LEU A 29 -7.17 -4.93 66.19
C LEU A 29 -7.59 -5.52 64.84
N ALA A 30 -8.64 -6.34 64.84
CA ALA A 30 -9.09 -7.11 63.68
C ALA A 30 -10.59 -7.46 63.77
N GLU A 31 -11.24 -7.48 62.60
CA GLU A 31 -12.52 -8.13 62.25
C GLU A 31 -12.38 -8.34 60.72
N GLU A 32 -12.20 -9.53 60.15
CA GLU A 32 -12.97 -10.79 60.19
C GLU A 32 -14.24 -10.78 59.30
N SER A 33 -14.14 -11.40 58.12
CA SER A 33 -15.01 -12.53 57.77
C SER A 33 -14.57 -13.30 56.50
N ALA A 34 -14.82 -14.60 56.56
CA ALA A 34 -14.73 -15.70 55.59
C ALA A 34 -15.10 -15.43 54.10
N ASN A 35 -14.85 -16.32 53.13
CA ASN A 35 -13.93 -17.47 52.95
C ASN A 35 -14.28 -18.13 51.58
N HIS A 36 -13.31 -18.55 50.76
CA HIS A 36 -13.29 -19.92 50.18
C HIS A 36 -12.05 -20.22 49.32
N THR A 37 -11.53 -21.43 49.45
CA THR A 37 -10.38 -22.01 48.73
C THR A 37 -10.79 -22.88 47.54
N THR A 38 -9.89 -23.02 46.56
CA THR A 38 -9.46 -24.32 46.00
C THR A 38 -8.02 -24.22 45.47
N SER A 39 -7.31 -25.35 45.39
CA SER A 39 -5.85 -25.39 45.25
C SER A 39 -5.34 -26.60 44.46
N SER A 40 -4.37 -26.41 43.56
CA SER A 40 -3.45 -27.45 43.05
C SER A 40 -2.44 -26.84 42.06
N SER A 41 -1.18 -27.25 41.95
CA SER A 41 -0.27 -27.99 42.86
C SER A 41 1.14 -27.94 42.24
N VAL A 42 2.21 -27.92 43.04
CA VAL A 42 3.60 -27.82 42.55
C VAL A 42 4.19 -29.20 42.25
N SER A 43 4.93 -29.33 41.14
CA SER A 43 5.90 -30.42 40.93
C SER A 43 7.14 -29.93 40.17
N SER A 44 8.23 -29.72 40.89
CA SER A 44 9.58 -29.51 40.34
C SER A 44 10.22 -30.84 39.93
N TRP A 45 11.23 -30.83 39.04
CA TRP A 45 12.53 -31.51 39.25
C TRP A 45 13.59 -31.00 38.25
N VAL A 46 14.87 -31.25 38.55
CA VAL A 46 16.05 -30.70 37.85
C VAL A 46 16.84 -31.81 37.15
N GLY A 47 17.46 -31.51 36.01
CA GLY A 47 18.46 -32.37 35.36
C GLY A 47 19.47 -31.55 34.54
N LEU A 48 20.77 -31.83 34.71
CA LEU A 48 21.86 -31.17 33.97
C LEU A 48 22.28 -32.00 32.75
N ASN A 49 22.78 -31.33 31.70
CA ASN A 49 24.18 -31.45 31.25
C ASN A 49 24.51 -30.59 30.00
N GLN A 50 25.69 -29.96 30.03
CA GLN A 50 26.49 -29.62 28.85
C GLN A 50 27.77 -30.48 28.88
N PRO A 51 28.29 -30.89 27.72
CA PRO A 51 29.56 -30.33 27.20
C PRO A 51 29.52 -30.11 25.67
N ALA A 52 30.47 -29.45 25.01
CA ALA A 52 31.55 -28.55 25.42
C ALA A 52 31.95 -27.64 24.23
N GLN A 53 32.80 -26.64 24.49
CA GLN A 53 33.24 -25.60 23.56
C GLN A 53 34.68 -25.85 23.08
N LEU A 54 35.01 -25.52 21.82
CA LEU A 54 36.39 -25.16 21.40
C LEU A 54 36.40 -24.37 20.07
N ALA A 55 37.38 -23.47 19.93
CA ALA A 55 37.71 -22.62 18.78
C ALA A 55 39.16 -22.08 19.01
N PRO A 56 39.75 -21.14 18.23
CA PRO A 56 39.41 -20.63 16.89
C PRO A 56 40.61 -20.63 15.90
N THR A 57 40.41 -20.19 14.65
CA THR A 57 41.45 -19.49 13.86
C THR A 57 40.85 -18.44 12.90
N SER A 58 41.59 -17.36 12.72
CA SER A 58 41.47 -16.27 11.72
C SER A 58 42.92 -15.97 11.25
N PRO A 59 43.22 -15.12 10.24
CA PRO A 59 42.44 -14.06 9.58
C PRO A 59 42.43 -14.24 8.02
N ASP A 60 42.25 -13.27 7.09
CA ASP A 60 42.41 -11.80 7.15
C ASP A 60 41.72 -10.99 6.02
N THR A 61 41.62 -9.67 6.25
CA THR A 61 41.42 -8.52 5.31
C THR A 61 40.35 -8.52 4.20
N ALA A 62 39.49 -7.48 4.24
CA ALA A 62 38.97 -6.74 3.06
C ALA A 62 39.84 -5.47 2.80
N PRO A 63 39.77 -4.78 1.64
CA PRO A 63 38.70 -3.80 1.28
C PRO A 63 38.19 -3.97 -0.18
N ALA A 64 37.12 -3.37 -0.74
CA ALA A 64 36.24 -2.20 -0.50
C ALA A 64 36.43 -1.02 -1.50
N SER A 65 35.29 -0.47 -1.98
CA SER A 65 35.09 0.74 -2.84
C SER A 65 35.65 0.70 -4.29
N SER A 66 35.27 1.56 -5.26
CA SER A 66 34.43 2.78 -5.27
C SER A 66 33.89 3.10 -6.70
N GLU A 67 32.68 3.66 -6.81
CA GLU A 67 32.27 4.76 -7.74
C GLU A 67 32.39 4.55 -9.30
N THR A 68 31.76 5.28 -10.25
CA THR A 68 30.76 6.38 -10.27
C THR A 68 30.01 6.46 -11.62
N ASP A 69 28.80 7.04 -11.61
CA ASP A 69 28.14 7.95 -12.60
C ASP A 69 27.87 7.61 -14.11
N SER A 70 26.70 8.09 -14.57
CA SER A 70 26.16 8.40 -15.94
C SER A 70 26.37 7.42 -17.14
N ARG A 71 25.58 7.39 -18.23
CA ARG A 71 24.83 8.46 -18.95
C ARG A 71 23.77 7.95 -19.97
N VAL A 72 22.67 8.73 -20.11
CA VAL A 72 21.69 8.95 -21.23
C VAL A 72 22.09 8.40 -22.63
N THR A 73 21.26 7.77 -23.49
CA THR A 73 20.01 8.22 -24.21
C THR A 73 19.08 7.01 -24.60
N SER A 74 17.86 7.11 -25.15
CA SER A 74 17.27 8.02 -26.17
C SER A 74 15.72 8.05 -26.19
N GLU A 75 15.13 9.03 -26.92
CA GLU A 75 13.68 9.15 -27.23
C GLU A 75 13.23 8.20 -28.36
N PRO A 76 11.92 8.16 -28.71
CA PRO A 76 11.42 9.12 -29.72
C PRO A 76 10.12 9.86 -29.34
N THR A 77 9.76 10.85 -30.15
CA THR A 77 8.85 11.96 -29.80
C THR A 77 7.49 11.91 -30.54
N LEU A 78 6.46 12.52 -29.91
CA LEU A 78 5.24 13.16 -30.48
C LEU A 78 4.46 12.52 -31.66
N ALA A 79 3.17 12.25 -31.40
CA ALA A 79 2.09 12.51 -32.36
C ALA A 79 0.81 12.92 -31.61
N SER A 80 0.04 13.86 -32.15
CA SER A 80 -1.22 14.36 -31.57
C SER A 80 -2.38 14.22 -32.55
N THR A 81 -3.58 13.99 -32.02
CA THR A 81 -4.85 14.11 -32.77
C THR A 81 -5.93 14.68 -31.86
N ASP A 82 -6.44 15.85 -32.23
CA ASP A 82 -7.73 16.36 -31.75
C ASP A 82 -8.88 15.55 -32.34
N LEU A 83 -10.01 15.46 -31.62
CA LEU A 83 -11.25 16.09 -32.11
C LEU A 83 -12.45 16.01 -31.15
N SER A 84 -13.14 17.15 -31.06
CA SER A 84 -14.56 17.34 -30.77
C SER A 84 -15.08 17.17 -29.33
N VAL A 85 -15.91 18.14 -28.96
CA VAL A 85 -16.69 18.25 -27.72
C VAL A 85 -18.17 18.09 -28.07
N ASN A 86 -19.00 17.63 -27.13
CA ASN A 86 -20.41 18.01 -27.15
C ASN A 86 -20.90 18.38 -25.74
N LYS A 87 -21.89 19.29 -25.64
CA LYS A 87 -22.21 20.05 -24.43
C LYS A 87 -23.68 20.48 -24.37
N THR A 88 -24.31 20.30 -23.21
CA THR A 88 -25.65 20.81 -22.84
C THR A 88 -25.53 21.32 -21.40
N GLN A 89 -25.60 22.62 -21.07
CA GLN A 89 -26.58 23.71 -21.29
C GLN A 89 -27.60 23.86 -20.13
N SER A 90 -28.14 25.08 -20.00
CA SER A 90 -28.85 25.66 -18.82
C SER A 90 -27.95 25.88 -17.58
N GLU A 91 -28.04 27.00 -16.84
CA GLU A 91 -28.74 28.27 -17.08
C GLU A 91 -28.08 29.45 -16.31
N SER A 92 -28.45 30.70 -16.64
CA SER A 92 -27.92 31.95 -16.05
C SER A 92 -29.06 32.89 -15.64
N PRO A 93 -28.87 33.79 -14.64
CA PRO A 93 -28.60 35.20 -14.96
C PRO A 93 -27.51 35.82 -14.05
N ALA A 94 -26.61 36.73 -14.44
CA ALA A 94 -26.60 37.89 -15.37
C ALA A 94 -26.78 39.26 -14.66
N SER A 95 -25.69 40.03 -14.55
CA SER A 95 -25.67 41.50 -14.38
C SER A 95 -24.31 42.07 -14.79
N SER A 96 -24.28 43.23 -15.47
CA SER A 96 -23.09 43.77 -16.17
C SER A 96 -22.56 45.09 -15.60
N VAL A 97 -21.24 45.32 -15.66
CA VAL A 97 -20.60 46.66 -15.72
C VAL A 97 -19.44 46.64 -16.75
N ARG A 98 -19.08 47.79 -17.32
CA ARG A 98 -18.10 48.01 -18.42
C ARG A 98 -16.72 48.53 -17.95
N SER A 99 -15.79 48.58 -18.91
CA SER A 99 -14.67 49.57 -19.10
C SER A 99 -13.44 49.47 -18.16
N SER A 100 -12.20 49.80 -18.61
CA SER A 100 -11.68 50.11 -19.97
C SER A 100 -10.13 50.04 -20.03
N GLU A 101 -9.54 50.17 -21.23
CA GLU A 101 -8.10 50.40 -21.57
C GLU A 101 -7.08 49.28 -21.19
N ALA A 102 -6.19 48.79 -22.07
CA ALA A 102 -5.13 49.41 -22.90
C ALA A 102 -3.94 49.92 -22.04
N THR A 103 -2.68 49.51 -22.24
CA THR A 103 -1.75 49.72 -23.39
C THR A 103 -0.55 48.76 -23.15
N LEU A 104 -0.03 47.92 -24.07
CA LEU A 104 1.04 48.17 -25.08
C LEU A 104 2.26 48.96 -24.51
N VAL A 105 3.56 48.67 -24.72
CA VAL A 105 4.40 47.65 -25.45
C VAL A 105 5.83 47.64 -24.77
N GLU A 106 6.95 47.00 -25.18
CA GLU A 106 7.38 46.37 -26.44
C GLU A 106 8.38 45.17 -26.30
N SER A 107 9.71 45.36 -26.45
CA SER A 107 10.71 44.36 -26.87
C SER A 107 12.10 44.49 -26.19
N PHE A 108 13.01 43.51 -26.38
CA PHE A 108 14.32 43.68 -27.07
C PHE A 108 15.02 42.32 -27.34
N ALA A 109 16.01 42.27 -28.24
CA ALA A 109 16.66 41.01 -28.68
C ALA A 109 18.13 41.15 -29.16
N ALA A 110 18.94 40.07 -29.02
CA ALA A 110 20.21 39.72 -29.69
C ALA A 110 20.58 38.25 -29.27
N ALA A 111 21.18 37.32 -30.04
CA ALA A 111 22.31 37.34 -31.00
C ALA A 111 23.69 37.56 -30.31
N SER A 112 24.77 36.80 -30.57
CA SER A 112 25.07 35.65 -31.46
C SER A 112 26.34 34.89 -30.91
N GLU A 113 27.13 34.00 -31.55
CA GLU A 113 27.29 33.57 -32.96
C GLU A 113 27.89 32.14 -33.15
N GLN A 114 28.91 31.99 -34.03
CA GLN A 114 29.56 30.81 -34.63
C GLN A 114 31.01 30.63 -34.07
N SER A 115 31.98 29.83 -34.56
CA SER A 115 32.24 28.87 -35.67
C SER A 115 33.46 27.99 -35.23
N SER A 116 34.09 26.99 -35.87
CA SER A 116 33.94 26.04 -37.00
C SER A 116 35.34 25.41 -37.26
N SER A 117 35.45 24.30 -38.02
CA SER A 117 36.69 23.83 -38.72
C SER A 117 37.85 23.21 -37.86
N SER A 118 38.81 22.37 -38.34
CA SER A 118 38.91 21.54 -39.56
C SER A 118 40.17 20.60 -39.64
N VAL A 119 40.06 19.47 -40.37
CA VAL A 119 41.04 18.92 -41.38
C VAL A 119 42.35 18.15 -40.98
N ARG A 120 42.37 16.83 -41.31
CA ARG A 120 43.46 15.99 -41.96
C ARG A 120 44.82 15.69 -41.26
N SER A 121 45.64 14.68 -41.64
CA SER A 121 45.58 13.60 -42.67
C SER A 121 46.58 12.43 -42.44
N ALA A 122 46.25 11.25 -43.00
CA ALA A 122 47.14 10.13 -43.44
C ALA A 122 47.98 9.38 -42.37
N SER A 123 48.30 8.08 -42.47
CA SER A 123 48.23 7.07 -43.57
C SER A 123 48.07 5.64 -42.95
N ALA A 124 48.10 4.45 -43.60
CA ALA A 124 48.53 4.00 -44.93
C ALA A 124 47.86 2.67 -45.42
N THR A 125 48.54 1.99 -46.35
CA THR A 125 48.26 0.81 -47.21
C THR A 125 48.07 -0.57 -46.54
N ALA A 126 47.06 -1.36 -46.96
CA ALA A 126 47.20 -2.65 -47.71
C ALA A 126 45.90 -3.51 -47.78
N THR A 127 45.75 -4.31 -48.84
CA THR A 127 44.71 -5.36 -49.08
C THR A 127 45.27 -6.76 -48.70
N HIS A 128 44.63 -7.95 -48.66
CA HIS A 128 43.33 -8.61 -49.01
C HIS A 128 43.22 -9.91 -48.12
N ALA A 129 42.17 -10.74 -47.99
CA ALA A 129 40.72 -10.72 -48.30
C ALA A 129 40.03 -11.98 -47.68
N GLU A 130 38.68 -12.02 -47.69
CA GLU A 130 37.79 -13.21 -47.52
C GLU A 130 37.80 -14.00 -46.17
N SER A 131 36.87 -14.97 -46.06
CA SER A 131 36.20 -15.35 -44.81
C SER A 131 35.77 -16.82 -44.71
N VAL A 132 35.79 -17.40 -43.50
CA VAL A 132 34.90 -18.51 -43.08
C VAL A 132 34.52 -18.32 -41.60
N THR A 133 33.32 -18.76 -41.19
CA THR A 133 32.93 -18.93 -39.79
C THR A 133 32.34 -20.32 -39.59
N GLU A 134 32.59 -20.95 -38.43
CA GLU A 134 31.88 -22.17 -37.97
C GLU A 134 31.29 -21.97 -36.56
N PRO A 135 30.16 -22.64 -36.22
CA PRO A 135 29.45 -22.46 -34.95
C PRO A 135 29.49 -23.68 -34.02
N THR A 136 29.07 -23.51 -32.75
CA THR A 136 28.76 -24.65 -31.85
C THR A 136 27.47 -24.45 -31.04
N VAL A 137 26.43 -25.19 -31.46
CA VAL A 137 25.35 -25.85 -30.69
C VAL A 137 24.83 -25.24 -29.37
N SER A 138 23.51 -25.11 -29.29
CA SER A 138 22.72 -25.27 -28.05
C SER A 138 21.53 -26.20 -28.32
N ARG A 139 20.98 -26.85 -27.27
CA ARG A 139 20.02 -27.97 -27.44
C ARG A 139 18.70 -27.72 -26.70
N THR A 140 17.58 -27.98 -27.39
CA THR A 140 16.21 -27.89 -26.86
C THR A 140 15.41 -29.15 -27.24
N THR A 141 14.26 -29.36 -26.60
CA THR A 141 13.45 -30.60 -26.69
C THR A 141 12.02 -30.31 -27.13
N SER A 142 11.43 -31.21 -27.93
CA SER A 142 9.99 -31.26 -28.23
C SER A 142 9.52 -32.68 -28.59
N SER A 143 8.20 -32.90 -28.60
CA SER A 143 7.54 -34.21 -28.65
C SER A 143 7.30 -34.76 -30.07
N PRO A 144 7.06 -36.08 -30.24
CA PRO A 144 6.82 -36.69 -31.55
C PRO A 144 5.34 -36.68 -31.97
N GLU A 145 5.11 -36.63 -33.29
CA GLU A 145 3.81 -36.92 -33.92
C GLU A 145 3.95 -37.92 -35.08
N ARG A 146 2.78 -38.40 -35.54
CA ARG A 146 2.53 -39.43 -36.58
C ARG A 146 3.48 -39.42 -37.78
N ALA A 147 3.98 -40.61 -38.13
CA ALA A 147 4.38 -40.95 -39.50
C ALA A 147 3.32 -41.86 -40.16
N SER A 148 3.10 -41.71 -41.46
CA SER A 148 2.28 -42.61 -42.29
C SER A 148 3.15 -43.35 -43.31
N ALA A 149 2.64 -44.44 -43.87
CA ALA A 149 3.42 -45.35 -44.72
C ALA A 149 3.91 -44.71 -46.03
N LEU A 150 5.07 -45.19 -46.52
CA LEU A 150 5.42 -45.16 -47.94
C LEU A 150 6.34 -46.33 -48.32
N THR A 151 6.37 -46.63 -49.61
CA THR A 151 6.91 -47.84 -50.26
C THR A 151 8.44 -47.94 -50.26
N SER A 152 8.96 -49.18 -50.21
CA SER A 152 10.38 -49.49 -50.40
C SER A 152 10.79 -49.53 -51.88
N THR A 153 11.87 -48.84 -52.24
CA THR A 153 12.62 -48.99 -53.52
C THR A 153 14.12 -49.06 -53.20
N ALA A 154 14.91 -49.78 -54.01
CA ALA A 154 16.26 -50.21 -53.65
C ALA A 154 17.38 -49.18 -53.91
N VAL A 155 18.40 -49.19 -53.04
CA VAL A 155 19.67 -48.45 -53.10
C VAL A 155 20.72 -49.38 -52.43
N SER A 156 21.50 -50.16 -53.19
CA SER A 156 22.85 -49.88 -53.72
C SER A 156 23.94 -49.60 -52.67
N SER A 157 25.00 -50.41 -52.68
CA SER A 157 26.16 -50.37 -51.77
C SER A 157 27.33 -49.52 -52.30
N SER A 158 28.19 -49.01 -51.41
CA SER A 158 29.37 -48.19 -51.73
C SER A 158 30.60 -48.56 -50.88
N ASN A 159 31.78 -48.60 -51.49
CA ASN A 159 33.09 -48.69 -50.83
C ASN A 159 34.16 -47.92 -51.66
N GLY A 160 35.10 -47.26 -50.98
CA GLY A 160 36.47 -46.95 -51.46
C GLY A 160 37.48 -47.66 -50.54
N ASP A 161 38.80 -47.62 -50.67
CA ASP A 161 39.79 -47.00 -51.57
C ASP A 161 41.16 -47.69 -51.25
N LEU A 162 42.29 -47.66 -51.96
CA LEU A 162 42.85 -47.23 -53.27
C LEU A 162 44.25 -47.96 -53.35
N PRO A 163 45.26 -47.67 -54.24
CA PRO A 163 45.35 -46.80 -55.42
C PRO A 163 45.90 -47.48 -56.71
N GLY A 164 45.88 -46.75 -57.83
CA GLY A 164 46.96 -46.82 -58.85
C GLY A 164 46.65 -47.45 -60.22
N ALA A 165 46.35 -46.60 -61.22
CA ALA A 165 46.44 -46.72 -62.69
C ALA A 165 46.62 -48.14 -63.34
N ALA A 166 45.89 -48.51 -64.41
CA ALA A 166 45.57 -47.69 -65.60
C ALA A 166 44.29 -48.16 -66.35
N ALA A 167 43.99 -47.54 -67.50
CA ALA A 167 42.70 -47.65 -68.22
C ALA A 167 42.51 -48.92 -69.07
N GLY A 168 41.25 -49.36 -69.24
CA GLY A 168 40.87 -50.36 -70.26
C GLY A 168 39.43 -50.88 -70.19
N ASN A 169 38.53 -50.28 -71.01
CA ASN A 169 37.17 -50.72 -71.35
C ASN A 169 36.12 -50.97 -70.25
N GLY A 170 34.89 -50.52 -70.50
CA GLY A 170 33.73 -50.84 -69.68
C GLY A 170 33.10 -52.18 -70.04
N HIS A 171 32.86 -53.01 -69.02
CA HIS A 171 31.94 -54.14 -69.07
C HIS A 171 30.81 -53.89 -68.06
N SER A 172 29.60 -54.36 -68.35
CA SER A 172 28.57 -54.54 -67.33
C SER A 172 29.02 -55.66 -66.39
N GLU A 173 29.26 -55.36 -65.11
CA GLU A 173 29.66 -56.38 -64.14
C GLU A 173 28.57 -57.46 -64.02
N GLU A 174 28.92 -58.68 -64.40
CA GLU A 174 28.04 -59.83 -64.31
C GLU A 174 27.93 -60.28 -62.85
N VAL A 175 26.71 -60.48 -62.35
CA VAL A 175 26.48 -60.76 -60.91
C VAL A 175 26.98 -62.17 -60.57
N LEU A 176 28.24 -62.21 -60.12
CA LEU A 176 28.99 -63.43 -59.83
C LEU A 176 28.27 -64.32 -58.82
N VAL A 177 27.60 -63.77 -57.80
CA VAL A 177 26.79 -64.53 -56.83
C VAL A 177 25.38 -63.95 -56.67
N THR A 178 24.38 -64.72 -57.10
CA THR A 178 22.96 -64.46 -56.80
C THR A 178 22.61 -64.91 -55.38
N LYS A 179 21.80 -64.11 -54.66
CA LYS A 179 21.50 -64.28 -53.22
C LYS A 179 20.01 -64.05 -52.99
N VAL A 180 19.26 -65.06 -52.55
CA VAL A 180 17.79 -65.03 -52.45
C VAL A 180 17.31 -65.56 -51.11
N VAL A 181 16.50 -64.79 -50.37
CA VAL A 181 15.94 -65.18 -49.07
C VAL A 181 14.57 -65.84 -49.26
N ASN A 182 14.47 -67.12 -48.92
CA ASN A 182 13.30 -67.99 -49.10
C ASN A 182 12.74 -68.44 -47.73
N GLN A 183 12.18 -67.49 -46.97
CA GLN A 183 11.49 -67.65 -45.66
C GLN A 183 12.31 -68.25 -44.49
N LYS A 184 12.85 -69.47 -44.64
CA LYS A 184 13.72 -70.19 -43.69
C LYS A 184 15.14 -70.38 -44.21
N THR A 185 15.31 -70.38 -45.52
CA THR A 185 16.61 -70.61 -46.17
C THR A 185 17.06 -69.37 -46.91
N LEU A 186 18.38 -69.23 -47.05
CA LEU A 186 19.01 -68.29 -47.96
C LEU A 186 19.68 -69.11 -49.06
N THR A 187 19.22 -68.96 -50.30
CA THR A 187 19.81 -69.60 -51.47
C THR A 187 20.94 -68.71 -52.00
N LEU A 188 22.15 -69.25 -52.07
CA LEU A 188 23.32 -68.63 -52.69
C LEU A 188 23.63 -69.39 -53.98
N LYS A 189 23.95 -68.70 -55.06
CA LYS A 189 24.39 -69.33 -56.31
C LYS A 189 25.49 -68.52 -56.99
N TYR A 190 26.62 -69.16 -57.24
CA TYR A 190 27.70 -68.63 -58.06
C TYR A 190 27.39 -68.92 -59.53
N ASN A 191 27.47 -67.88 -60.38
CA ASN A 191 27.09 -67.94 -61.78
C ASN A 191 28.29 -68.10 -62.73
N GLY A 192 29.51 -67.87 -62.25
CA GLY A 192 30.73 -68.07 -63.04
C GLY A 192 31.06 -69.55 -63.27
N PRO A 193 32.02 -69.85 -64.18
CA PRO A 193 32.42 -71.22 -64.48
C PRO A 193 33.12 -71.90 -63.28
N ILE A 194 32.89 -73.21 -63.15
CA ILE A 194 33.48 -74.08 -62.13
C ILE A 194 34.16 -75.25 -62.85
N ALA A 195 35.47 -75.44 -62.66
CA ALA A 195 36.17 -76.59 -63.22
C ALA A 195 35.91 -77.88 -62.40
N SER A 196 36.04 -79.05 -63.03
CA SER A 196 35.69 -80.35 -62.41
C SER A 196 36.54 -80.74 -61.19
N ASN A 197 37.68 -80.09 -60.98
CA ASN A 197 38.57 -80.23 -59.82
C ASN A 197 38.41 -79.11 -58.77
N GLU A 198 37.48 -78.18 -58.96
CA GLU A 198 37.25 -77.02 -58.09
C GLU A 198 35.93 -77.14 -57.33
N LYS A 199 35.82 -76.48 -56.18
CA LYS A 199 34.57 -76.37 -55.42
C LYS A 199 34.33 -74.94 -54.97
N ILE A 200 33.09 -74.46 -55.11
CA ILE A 200 32.68 -73.18 -54.55
C ILE A 200 32.26 -73.37 -53.09
N GLN A 201 32.66 -72.45 -52.22
CA GLN A 201 32.32 -72.45 -50.80
C GLN A 201 31.96 -71.03 -50.34
N TYR A 202 30.89 -70.91 -49.56
CA TYR A 202 30.42 -69.66 -48.97
C TYR A 202 30.71 -69.63 -47.48
N ALA A 203 31.38 -68.60 -46.99
CA ALA A 203 31.40 -68.25 -45.59
C ALA A 203 30.26 -67.25 -45.33
N VAL A 204 29.33 -67.60 -44.43
CA VAL A 204 28.14 -66.79 -44.14
C VAL A 204 28.07 -66.53 -42.64
N TRP A 205 27.83 -65.29 -42.24
CA TRP A 205 27.70 -64.89 -40.83
C TRP A 205 26.72 -63.73 -40.67
N GLY A 206 26.10 -63.63 -39.50
CA GLY A 206 25.19 -62.55 -39.12
C GLY A 206 25.93 -61.29 -38.69
N ASP A 207 25.34 -60.12 -38.92
CA ASP A 207 25.95 -58.85 -38.49
C ASP A 207 25.87 -58.65 -36.97
N VAL A 208 24.78 -59.10 -36.32
CA VAL A 208 24.54 -58.84 -34.89
C VAL A 208 25.52 -59.61 -34.00
N ASN A 209 25.92 -60.82 -34.40
CA ASN A 209 26.92 -61.62 -33.70
C ASN A 209 28.36 -61.43 -34.23
N GLY A 210 28.54 -60.66 -35.31
CA GLY A 210 29.81 -60.57 -36.04
C GLY A 210 30.25 -61.94 -36.60
N ARG A 211 31.55 -62.14 -36.87
CA ARG A 211 32.06 -63.41 -37.43
C ARG A 211 32.01 -64.62 -36.48
N ASN A 212 31.27 -64.57 -35.38
CA ASN A 212 31.24 -65.62 -34.36
C ASN A 212 30.28 -66.79 -34.70
N ASP A 213 29.30 -66.59 -35.58
CA ASP A 213 28.39 -67.62 -36.10
C ASP A 213 28.80 -68.14 -37.49
N ILE A 214 30.02 -67.80 -37.95
CA ILE A 214 30.48 -68.01 -39.32
C ILE A 214 30.42 -69.48 -39.74
N THR A 215 29.46 -69.77 -40.62
CA THR A 215 29.17 -71.13 -41.09
C THR A 215 29.57 -71.26 -42.55
N TRP A 216 30.32 -72.31 -42.86
CA TRP A 216 30.79 -72.61 -44.21
C TRP A 216 29.86 -73.56 -44.95
N TYR A 217 29.35 -73.12 -46.10
CA TYR A 217 28.45 -73.88 -46.95
C TYR A 217 29.17 -74.22 -48.27
N THR A 218 29.40 -75.50 -48.53
CA THR A 218 29.96 -75.96 -49.81
C THR A 218 28.83 -76.04 -50.84
N ALA A 219 29.07 -75.51 -52.03
CA ALA A 219 28.10 -75.53 -53.13
C ALA A 219 28.00 -76.91 -53.79
N ASP A 220 26.90 -77.14 -54.50
CA ASP A 220 26.73 -78.24 -55.43
C ASP A 220 27.49 -78.01 -56.76
N GLN A 221 27.32 -78.94 -57.71
CA GLN A 221 27.98 -78.91 -59.02
C GLN A 221 27.53 -77.76 -59.93
N ILE A 222 26.42 -77.08 -59.63
CA ILE A 222 25.93 -75.91 -60.38
C ILE A 222 26.16 -74.59 -59.61
N GLY A 223 27.00 -74.62 -58.57
CA GLY A 223 27.38 -73.47 -57.78
C GLY A 223 26.34 -73.03 -56.75
N ALA A 224 25.29 -73.80 -56.49
CA ALA A 224 24.23 -73.44 -55.55
C ALA A 224 24.47 -74.00 -54.14
N ALA A 225 24.08 -73.24 -53.11
CA ALA A 225 24.09 -73.65 -51.72
C ALA A 225 22.85 -73.13 -50.98
N TYR A 226 22.39 -73.89 -49.98
CA TYR A 226 21.21 -73.57 -49.18
C TYR A 226 21.64 -73.32 -47.74
N VAL A 227 21.71 -72.03 -47.37
CA VAL A 227 21.99 -71.56 -46.01
C VAL A 227 20.76 -71.79 -45.15
N ASP A 228 20.96 -72.40 -43.99
CA ASP A 228 19.93 -72.62 -42.98
C ASP A 228 19.99 -71.48 -41.96
N LEU A 229 19.04 -70.54 -42.05
CA LEU A 229 19.03 -69.33 -41.23
C LEU A 229 18.87 -69.62 -39.72
N SER A 230 18.37 -70.81 -39.35
CA SER A 230 18.22 -71.21 -37.94
C SER A 230 19.56 -71.43 -37.20
N LYS A 231 20.66 -71.57 -37.95
CA LYS A 231 22.03 -71.67 -37.40
C LYS A 231 22.58 -70.33 -36.94
N HIS A 232 22.20 -69.27 -37.66
CA HIS A 232 22.64 -67.88 -37.46
C HIS A 232 21.78 -67.14 -36.44
N LYS A 233 20.52 -67.55 -36.25
CA LYS A 233 19.60 -67.14 -35.17
C LYS A 233 19.22 -65.65 -35.13
N GLU A 234 19.40 -64.91 -36.21
CA GLU A 234 19.08 -63.48 -36.30
C GLU A 234 18.28 -63.09 -37.55
N TYR A 235 17.59 -61.95 -37.47
CA TYR A 235 17.06 -61.20 -38.61
C TYR A 235 17.84 -59.89 -38.69
N GLY A 236 18.17 -59.44 -39.90
CA GLY A 236 19.04 -58.28 -40.10
C GLY A 236 19.96 -58.45 -41.30
N LEU A 237 21.11 -57.78 -41.25
CA LEU A 237 22.14 -57.85 -42.28
C LEU A 237 22.94 -59.16 -42.14
N TYR A 238 23.22 -59.81 -43.26
CA TYR A 238 24.03 -61.01 -43.37
C TYR A 238 25.18 -60.76 -44.35
N HIS A 239 26.36 -61.23 -44.00
CA HIS A 239 27.56 -61.14 -44.84
C HIS A 239 27.79 -62.49 -45.53
N VAL A 240 28.13 -62.44 -46.82
CA VAL A 240 28.42 -63.62 -47.65
C VAL A 240 29.75 -63.40 -48.36
N HIS A 241 30.76 -64.19 -48.02
CA HIS A 241 32.03 -64.24 -48.72
C HIS A 241 32.16 -65.56 -49.48
N THR A 242 32.48 -65.48 -50.77
CA THR A 242 32.50 -66.60 -51.71
C THR A 242 33.93 -66.93 -52.10
N TYR A 243 34.27 -68.21 -52.05
CA TYR A 243 35.62 -68.71 -52.29
C TYR A 243 35.61 -69.87 -53.28
N LYS A 244 36.67 -69.97 -54.08
CA LYS A 244 37.00 -71.14 -54.88
C LYS A 244 38.06 -71.95 -54.15
N ASN A 245 37.75 -73.21 -53.89
CA ASN A 245 38.70 -74.20 -53.37
C ASN A 245 39.28 -74.98 -54.55
N SER A 246 40.58 -74.79 -54.81
CA SER A 246 41.33 -75.50 -55.84
C SER A 246 42.44 -76.29 -55.17
N SER A 247 42.30 -77.62 -55.15
CA SER A 247 43.24 -78.56 -54.49
C SER A 247 43.61 -78.19 -53.04
N GLY A 248 42.65 -77.67 -52.25
CA GLY A 248 42.85 -77.26 -50.85
C GLY A 248 43.26 -75.80 -50.65
N LYS A 249 43.59 -75.06 -51.73
CA LYS A 249 43.85 -73.62 -51.66
C LYS A 249 42.55 -72.83 -51.85
N MET A 250 42.22 -72.00 -50.86
CA MET A 250 41.09 -71.06 -50.92
C MET A 250 41.49 -69.78 -51.65
N ILE A 251 40.69 -69.38 -52.63
CA ILE A 251 40.83 -68.15 -53.41
C ILE A 251 39.53 -67.37 -53.27
N GLY A 252 39.58 -66.11 -52.83
CA GLY A 252 38.38 -65.25 -52.76
C GLY A 252 37.86 -64.93 -54.17
N LEU A 253 36.53 -64.92 -54.33
CA LEU A 253 35.84 -64.59 -55.58
C LEU A 253 35.00 -63.33 -55.46
N GLU A 254 34.12 -63.27 -54.47
CA GLU A 254 33.19 -62.15 -54.27
C GLU A 254 32.84 -62.03 -52.78
N GLY A 255 32.73 -60.81 -52.27
CA GLY A 255 32.16 -60.52 -50.95
C GLY A 255 30.99 -59.56 -51.08
N GLY A 256 29.90 -59.79 -50.36
CA GLY A 256 28.77 -58.86 -50.32
C GLY A 256 27.73 -59.24 -49.28
N GLN A 257 26.70 -58.41 -49.17
CA GLN A 257 25.72 -58.47 -48.08
C GLN A 257 24.28 -58.65 -48.59
N LEU A 258 23.36 -58.99 -47.69
CA LEU A 258 21.91 -59.03 -47.91
C LEU A 258 21.17 -58.87 -46.58
N THR A 259 19.90 -58.44 -46.63
CA THR A 259 19.07 -58.31 -45.41
C THR A 259 18.00 -59.40 -45.35
N VAL A 260 18.05 -60.23 -44.31
CA VAL A 260 16.98 -61.17 -43.96
C VAL A 260 15.91 -60.40 -43.18
N ALA A 261 14.89 -59.91 -43.91
CA ALA A 261 13.84 -59.09 -43.33
C ALA A 261 13.02 -59.84 -42.27
N LYS A 262 12.81 -59.20 -41.12
CA LYS A 262 11.89 -59.65 -40.08
C LYS A 262 10.44 -59.50 -40.58
N PRO A 263 9.57 -60.52 -40.46
CA PRO A 263 8.19 -60.43 -40.93
C PRO A 263 7.40 -59.39 -40.14
N TRP A 264 6.65 -58.54 -40.87
CA TRP A 264 5.67 -57.62 -40.33
C TRP A 264 4.41 -57.64 -41.21
N LEU A 265 3.23 -57.76 -40.58
CA LEU A 265 1.94 -57.98 -41.24
C LEU A 265 0.92 -56.93 -40.82
N THR A 266 -0.09 -56.71 -41.68
CA THR A 266 -1.27 -55.88 -41.34
C THR A 266 -2.43 -56.81 -40.99
N PRO A 267 -2.90 -56.86 -39.73
CA PRO A 267 -4.03 -57.70 -39.35
C PRO A 267 -5.34 -57.14 -39.91
N LYS A 268 -6.22 -58.02 -40.40
CA LYS A 268 -7.61 -57.71 -40.71
C LYS A 268 -8.46 -58.03 -39.48
N ILE A 269 -9.36 -57.12 -39.10
CA ILE A 269 -10.26 -57.32 -37.96
C ILE A 269 -11.71 -57.19 -38.43
N THR A 270 -12.55 -58.14 -38.03
CA THR A 270 -13.99 -58.16 -38.35
C THR A 270 -14.82 -58.41 -37.09
N GLU A 271 -15.92 -57.67 -36.94
CA GLU A 271 -16.99 -58.01 -35.99
C GLU A 271 -17.77 -59.18 -36.60
N SER A 272 -17.70 -60.36 -35.97
CA SER A 272 -18.32 -61.60 -36.45
C SER A 272 -19.71 -61.83 -35.85
N SER A 273 -19.92 -61.34 -34.64
CA SER A 273 -21.21 -61.16 -33.97
C SER A 273 -21.04 -60.06 -32.91
N PRO A 274 -22.13 -59.53 -32.30
CA PRO A 274 -22.00 -58.58 -31.20
C PRO A 274 -21.09 -59.14 -30.10
N ASN A 275 -20.09 -58.35 -29.67
CA ASN A 275 -19.05 -58.71 -28.71
C ASN A 275 -17.99 -59.73 -29.19
N HIS A 276 -18.05 -60.25 -30.41
CA HIS A 276 -17.08 -61.24 -30.91
C HIS A 276 -16.35 -60.79 -32.19
N TYR A 277 -15.04 -60.60 -32.08
CA TYR A 277 -14.17 -60.13 -33.16
C TYR A 277 -13.19 -61.20 -33.62
N VAL A 278 -12.86 -61.24 -34.91
CA VAL A 278 -11.82 -62.12 -35.46
C VAL A 278 -10.64 -61.28 -35.89
N VAL A 279 -9.46 -61.59 -35.35
CA VAL A 279 -8.17 -61.02 -35.77
C VAL A 279 -7.51 -62.00 -36.73
N ARG A 280 -7.50 -61.64 -38.02
CA ARG A 280 -6.99 -62.47 -39.12
C ARG A 280 -5.65 -61.94 -39.63
N LEU A 281 -4.65 -62.80 -39.63
CA LEU A 281 -3.29 -62.54 -40.08
C LEU A 281 -3.04 -63.34 -41.35
N GLU A 282 -2.85 -62.66 -42.48
CA GLU A 282 -2.60 -63.27 -43.78
C GLU A 282 -1.14 -63.04 -44.21
N GLY A 283 -0.56 -64.00 -44.93
CA GLY A 283 0.84 -63.93 -45.38
C GLY A 283 1.86 -64.28 -44.29
N VAL A 284 1.46 -64.98 -43.23
CA VAL A 284 2.38 -65.49 -42.20
C VAL A 284 3.37 -66.46 -42.85
N PRO A 285 4.69 -66.17 -42.88
CA PRO A 285 5.64 -67.04 -43.55
C PRO A 285 5.86 -68.33 -42.74
N SER A 286 6.24 -69.41 -43.40
CA SER A 286 6.47 -70.72 -42.76
C SER A 286 7.57 -70.72 -41.69
N SER A 287 8.41 -69.67 -41.67
CA SER A 287 9.39 -69.39 -40.61
C SER A 287 8.76 -68.92 -39.28
N ILE A 288 7.44 -68.72 -39.22
CA ILE A 288 6.68 -68.63 -37.97
C ILE A 288 5.94 -69.96 -37.73
N SER A 289 6.18 -70.59 -36.57
CA SER A 289 5.62 -71.91 -36.24
C SER A 289 4.38 -71.88 -35.35
N ALA A 290 4.14 -70.78 -34.65
CA ALA A 290 2.96 -70.54 -33.83
C ALA A 290 2.72 -69.04 -33.68
N VAL A 291 1.46 -68.62 -33.50
CA VAL A 291 1.09 -67.20 -33.36
C VAL A 291 0.25 -66.97 -32.10
N LYS A 292 0.58 -65.89 -31.38
CA LYS A 292 -0.10 -65.40 -30.17
C LYS A 292 -0.54 -63.96 -30.38
N VAL A 293 -1.75 -63.63 -29.96
CA VAL A 293 -2.39 -62.32 -30.17
C VAL A 293 -2.85 -61.78 -28.82
N PRO A 294 -2.03 -60.97 -28.11
CA PRO A 294 -2.52 -60.23 -26.96
C PRO A 294 -3.42 -59.06 -27.41
N VAL A 295 -4.54 -58.94 -26.72
CA VAL A 295 -5.54 -57.87 -26.89
C VAL A 295 -5.82 -57.24 -25.53
N TRP A 296 -6.07 -55.93 -25.52
CA TRP A 296 -6.57 -55.19 -24.37
C TRP A 296 -7.44 -54.01 -24.83
N SER A 297 -8.31 -53.49 -23.97
CA SER A 297 -9.03 -52.22 -24.20
C SER A 297 -8.23 -51.02 -23.65
N ASP A 298 -8.34 -49.83 -24.27
CA ASP A 298 -7.62 -48.62 -23.79
C ASP A 298 -8.09 -48.12 -22.42
N LYS A 299 -9.24 -48.61 -21.93
CA LYS A 299 -9.82 -48.20 -20.66
C LYS A 299 -8.99 -48.81 -19.52
N ASN A 300 -8.58 -47.98 -18.57
CA ASN A 300 -7.66 -48.32 -17.47
C ASN A 300 -6.24 -48.79 -17.87
N GLY A 301 -5.93 -48.90 -19.17
CA GLY A 301 -4.57 -49.13 -19.68
C GLY A 301 -4.33 -50.52 -20.25
N GLN A 302 -3.90 -51.48 -19.42
CA GLN A 302 -3.65 -52.89 -19.80
C GLN A 302 -4.12 -53.86 -18.68
N ASP A 303 -5.09 -53.46 -17.88
CA ASP A 303 -5.64 -54.28 -16.78
C ASP A 303 -6.41 -55.51 -17.29
N ASP A 304 -7.08 -55.40 -18.44
CA ASP A 304 -7.83 -56.49 -19.09
C ASP A 304 -7.00 -57.33 -20.10
N LEU A 305 -5.67 -57.17 -20.12
CA LEU A 305 -4.82 -57.74 -21.18
C LEU A 305 -4.84 -59.28 -21.21
N LYS A 306 -5.31 -59.83 -22.34
CA LYS A 306 -5.46 -61.29 -22.55
C LYS A 306 -4.72 -61.77 -23.78
N TRP A 307 -3.92 -62.82 -23.60
CA TRP A 307 -3.18 -63.50 -24.66
C TRP A 307 -4.01 -64.61 -25.33
N TYR A 308 -4.45 -64.38 -26.56
CA TYR A 308 -5.15 -65.37 -27.37
C TYR A 308 -4.16 -66.23 -28.17
N SER A 309 -4.51 -67.51 -28.38
CA SER A 309 -3.84 -68.38 -29.35
C SER A 309 -4.50 -68.19 -30.72
N ALA A 310 -3.72 -67.93 -31.76
CA ALA A 310 -4.26 -67.92 -33.12
C ALA A 310 -4.15 -69.31 -33.75
N SER A 311 -5.25 -69.82 -34.28
CA SER A 311 -5.32 -71.10 -35.01
C SER A 311 -4.95 -70.89 -36.46
N GLN A 312 -4.16 -71.79 -37.05
CA GLN A 312 -3.89 -71.76 -38.48
C GLN A 312 -5.10 -72.30 -39.25
N VAL A 313 -5.79 -71.45 -40.02
CA VAL A 313 -7.00 -71.80 -40.77
C VAL A 313 -6.71 -72.20 -42.22
N SER A 314 -5.58 -71.75 -42.78
CA SER A 314 -5.03 -72.25 -44.04
C SER A 314 -3.51 -72.01 -44.09
N SER A 315 -2.84 -72.50 -45.14
CA SER A 315 -1.41 -72.18 -45.34
C SER A 315 -1.19 -70.66 -45.33
N GLY A 316 -0.30 -70.18 -44.46
CA GLY A 316 0.01 -68.76 -44.28
C GLY A 316 -1.10 -67.87 -43.69
N ILE A 317 -2.20 -68.42 -43.16
CA ILE A 317 -3.29 -67.63 -42.56
C ILE A 317 -3.63 -68.15 -41.16
N TYR A 318 -3.62 -67.24 -40.18
CA TYR A 318 -3.91 -67.49 -38.77
C TYR A 318 -5.05 -66.58 -38.28
N GLU A 319 -5.94 -67.12 -37.43
CA GLU A 319 -7.06 -66.37 -36.85
C GLU A 319 -7.12 -66.53 -35.32
N ALA A 320 -7.28 -65.41 -34.61
CA ALA A 320 -7.59 -65.38 -33.19
C ALA A 320 -9.00 -64.82 -32.97
N HIS A 321 -9.80 -65.54 -32.17
CA HIS A 321 -11.17 -65.18 -31.83
C HIS A 321 -11.19 -64.44 -30.49
N ILE A 322 -11.65 -63.20 -30.49
CA ILE A 322 -11.63 -62.25 -29.38
C ILE A 322 -13.06 -62.02 -28.89
N ASP A 323 -13.34 -62.38 -27.64
CA ASP A 323 -14.62 -62.14 -26.99
C ASP A 323 -14.46 -61.00 -25.98
N THR A 324 -15.22 -59.91 -26.15
CA THR A 324 -15.12 -58.74 -25.27
C THR A 324 -15.62 -58.99 -23.87
N ALA A 325 -16.28 -60.13 -23.58
CA ALA A 325 -16.58 -60.52 -22.19
C ALA A 325 -15.32 -60.76 -21.35
N HIS A 326 -14.18 -61.06 -21.97
CA HIS A 326 -12.87 -61.09 -21.29
C HIS A 326 -12.22 -59.72 -21.10
N HIS A 327 -12.82 -58.68 -21.68
CA HIS A 327 -12.37 -57.30 -21.71
C HIS A 327 -13.50 -56.38 -21.21
N ASN A 328 -14.13 -56.81 -20.11
CA ASN A 328 -15.22 -56.15 -19.37
C ASN A 328 -16.46 -55.73 -20.21
N ASN A 329 -16.56 -56.17 -21.46
CA ASN A 329 -17.47 -55.64 -22.49
C ASN A 329 -17.35 -54.12 -22.70
N ASP A 330 -16.13 -53.59 -22.65
CA ASP A 330 -15.86 -52.15 -22.72
C ASP A 330 -15.95 -51.55 -24.13
N PHE A 331 -16.32 -50.27 -24.20
CA PHE A 331 -16.52 -49.52 -25.43
C PHE A 331 -15.37 -48.53 -25.67
N GLY A 332 -15.00 -48.31 -26.93
CA GLY A 332 -13.83 -47.52 -27.35
C GLY A 332 -12.75 -48.37 -28.01
N THR A 333 -11.50 -47.91 -27.94
CA THR A 333 -10.34 -48.54 -28.60
C THR A 333 -9.98 -49.88 -27.97
N TYR A 334 -9.67 -50.85 -28.83
CA TYR A 334 -9.02 -52.11 -28.51
C TYR A 334 -7.69 -52.23 -29.26
N HIS A 335 -6.60 -52.46 -28.55
CA HIS A 335 -5.28 -52.70 -29.15
C HIS A 335 -5.06 -54.18 -29.40
N VAL A 336 -4.40 -54.50 -30.51
CA VAL A 336 -4.19 -55.88 -30.98
C VAL A 336 -2.77 -56.01 -31.51
N HIS A 337 -1.92 -56.68 -30.74
CA HIS A 337 -0.57 -57.06 -31.21
C HIS A 337 -0.59 -58.52 -31.68
N ALA A 338 0.37 -58.90 -32.52
CA ALA A 338 0.63 -60.30 -32.86
C ALA A 338 2.11 -60.63 -32.71
N TYR A 339 2.38 -61.79 -32.12
CA TYR A 339 3.70 -62.33 -31.89
C TYR A 339 3.80 -63.74 -32.49
N GLY A 340 4.85 -64.00 -33.27
CA GLY A 340 5.13 -65.28 -33.89
C GLY A 340 6.37 -65.94 -33.30
N VAL A 341 6.33 -67.25 -33.06
CA VAL A 341 7.53 -68.04 -32.71
C VAL A 341 8.36 -68.25 -33.97
N SER A 342 9.55 -67.66 -34.04
CA SER A 342 10.43 -67.76 -35.20
C SER A 342 11.26 -69.04 -35.19
N ALA A 343 11.20 -69.77 -36.30
CA ALA A 343 12.09 -70.89 -36.60
C ALA A 343 13.51 -70.46 -37.02
N ILE A 344 13.77 -69.16 -37.20
CA ILE A 344 15.11 -68.61 -37.41
C ILE A 344 15.76 -68.34 -36.06
N THR A 345 15.18 -67.46 -35.24
CA THR A 345 15.81 -67.06 -33.96
C THR A 345 15.58 -68.04 -32.81
N GLY A 346 14.59 -68.94 -32.95
CA GLY A 346 14.07 -69.77 -31.85
C GLY A 346 13.23 -68.99 -30.82
N GLN A 347 13.00 -67.69 -31.04
CA GLN A 347 12.34 -66.80 -30.08
C GLN A 347 10.97 -66.32 -30.58
N GLN A 348 10.12 -65.91 -29.64
CA GLN A 348 8.89 -65.19 -29.95
C GLN A 348 9.21 -63.74 -30.36
N ILE A 349 8.83 -63.36 -31.58
CA ILE A 349 9.04 -62.02 -32.14
C ILE A 349 7.70 -61.33 -32.42
N ALA A 350 7.62 -60.01 -32.24
CA ALA A 350 6.47 -59.23 -32.71
C ALA A 350 6.42 -59.26 -34.25
N ILE A 351 5.25 -59.58 -34.82
CA ILE A 351 4.99 -59.69 -36.26
C ILE A 351 3.82 -58.81 -36.75
N ALA A 352 3.03 -58.19 -35.87
CA ALA A 352 2.06 -57.17 -36.23
C ALA A 352 1.63 -56.32 -35.02
N SER A 353 1.05 -55.15 -35.30
CA SER A 353 0.29 -54.33 -34.36
C SER A 353 -0.82 -53.58 -35.11
N THR A 354 -1.99 -53.46 -34.51
CA THR A 354 -3.14 -52.67 -35.00
C THR A 354 -4.09 -52.36 -33.83
N ARG A 355 -5.21 -51.69 -34.11
CA ARG A 355 -6.31 -51.44 -33.17
C ARG A 355 -7.66 -51.40 -33.88
N PHE A 356 -8.75 -51.59 -33.14
CA PHE A 356 -10.13 -51.41 -33.62
C PHE A 356 -10.98 -50.65 -32.60
N GLU A 357 -12.14 -50.13 -33.04
CA GLU A 357 -13.08 -49.39 -32.19
C GLU A 357 -14.36 -50.20 -31.96
N ARG A 358 -14.81 -50.29 -30.70
CA ARG A 358 -16.11 -50.87 -30.34
C ARG A 358 -17.08 -49.75 -29.93
N VAL A 359 -18.01 -49.41 -30.82
CA VAL A 359 -19.01 -48.35 -30.60
C VAL A 359 -20.38 -48.92 -30.21
N ALA A 360 -21.10 -48.21 -29.34
CA ALA A 360 -22.47 -48.58 -28.94
C ALA A 360 -23.46 -48.29 -30.07
N LYS A 361 -24.22 -49.32 -30.48
CA LYS A 361 -25.25 -49.23 -31.53
C LYS A 361 -26.59 -48.83 -30.87
N ALA A 362 -27.08 -47.63 -31.18
CA ALA A 362 -28.30 -47.09 -30.57
C ALA A 362 -29.59 -47.75 -31.10
N VAL A 363 -30.58 -47.95 -30.22
CA VAL A 363 -31.90 -48.50 -30.56
C VAL A 363 -32.97 -47.39 -30.48
N PRO A 364 -33.82 -47.18 -31.50
CA PRO A 364 -34.89 -46.18 -31.43
C PRO A 364 -36.01 -46.61 -30.48
N GLN A 365 -36.45 -45.71 -29.61
CA GLN A 365 -37.59 -45.93 -28.70
C GLN A 365 -38.59 -44.77 -28.81
N GLN A 366 -39.86 -45.08 -29.11
CA GLN A 366 -40.94 -44.08 -29.08
C GLN A 366 -41.25 -43.66 -27.63
N SER A 367 -41.44 -42.37 -27.38
CA SER A 367 -41.57 -41.79 -26.04
C SER A 367 -42.95 -41.18 -25.79
N LEU A 368 -43.64 -41.68 -24.75
CA LEU A 368 -45.00 -41.27 -24.36
C LEU A 368 -45.08 -39.86 -23.74
N ALA A 369 -43.93 -39.31 -23.33
CA ALA A 369 -43.76 -37.97 -22.78
C ALA A 369 -42.40 -37.39 -23.19
N LYS A 370 -42.34 -36.07 -23.35
CA LYS A 370 -41.12 -35.33 -23.69
C LYS A 370 -40.38 -34.96 -22.41
N VAL A 371 -39.31 -35.69 -22.11
CA VAL A 371 -38.38 -35.44 -20.99
C VAL A 371 -37.20 -34.61 -21.52
N SER A 372 -36.79 -33.55 -20.81
CA SER A 372 -35.65 -32.70 -21.21
C SER A 372 -35.10 -31.88 -20.04
N ILE A 373 -33.86 -31.39 -20.15
CA ILE A 373 -33.39 -30.24 -19.37
C ILE A 373 -33.87 -28.97 -20.08
N SER A 374 -34.70 -28.17 -19.42
CA SER A 374 -35.26 -26.93 -19.99
C SER A 374 -34.43 -25.68 -19.66
N ALA A 375 -33.63 -25.73 -18.60
CA ALA A 375 -32.70 -24.68 -18.21
C ALA A 375 -31.50 -25.30 -17.48
N LYS A 376 -30.29 -24.78 -17.71
CA LYS A 376 -29.07 -25.22 -17.05
C LYS A 376 -28.19 -24.02 -16.70
N THR A 377 -27.56 -24.07 -15.53
CA THR A 377 -26.47 -23.16 -15.13
C THR A 377 -25.22 -23.99 -14.81
N ASP A 378 -24.12 -23.35 -14.43
CA ASP A 378 -22.93 -24.05 -13.92
C ASP A 378 -23.23 -24.95 -12.71
N THR A 379 -24.30 -24.70 -11.96
CA THR A 379 -24.57 -25.36 -10.66
C THR A 379 -25.94 -26.05 -10.54
N THR A 380 -26.81 -25.90 -11.55
CA THR A 380 -28.18 -26.41 -11.53
C THR A 380 -28.67 -26.87 -12.90
N ALA A 381 -29.60 -27.82 -12.92
CA ALA A 381 -30.35 -28.22 -14.12
C ALA A 381 -31.83 -28.41 -13.77
N THR A 382 -32.72 -27.72 -14.51
CA THR A 382 -34.16 -27.89 -14.40
C THR A 382 -34.63 -28.94 -15.38
N VAL A 383 -35.06 -30.09 -14.86
CA VAL A 383 -35.76 -31.13 -15.60
C VAL A 383 -37.19 -30.67 -15.86
N THR A 384 -37.63 -30.76 -17.10
CA THR A 384 -39.04 -30.61 -17.51
C THR A 384 -39.51 -31.90 -18.18
N VAL A 385 -40.68 -32.38 -17.78
CA VAL A 385 -41.42 -33.44 -18.47
C VAL A 385 -42.79 -32.93 -18.88
N THR A 386 -43.10 -32.98 -20.17
CA THR A 386 -44.42 -32.62 -20.72
C THR A 386 -45.06 -33.84 -21.36
N ALA A 387 -46.35 -34.08 -21.08
CA ALA A 387 -47.11 -35.16 -21.72
C ALA A 387 -47.15 -35.00 -23.24
N VAL A 388 -47.04 -36.10 -23.98
CA VAL A 388 -47.30 -36.11 -25.44
C VAL A 388 -48.60 -36.84 -25.70
N GLU A 389 -48.67 -38.12 -25.35
CA GLU A 389 -49.87 -38.95 -25.56
C GLU A 389 -50.60 -39.29 -24.24
N LYS A 390 -49.89 -39.25 -23.11
CA LYS A 390 -50.36 -39.82 -21.84
C LYS A 390 -50.26 -38.86 -20.66
N ALA A 391 -51.36 -38.66 -19.94
CA ALA A 391 -51.45 -37.72 -18.83
C ALA A 391 -50.53 -38.10 -17.65
N ILE A 392 -49.67 -37.17 -17.25
CA ILE A 392 -48.68 -37.35 -16.18
C ILE A 392 -49.37 -37.10 -14.83
N LYS A 393 -48.96 -37.85 -13.80
CA LYS A 393 -49.33 -37.66 -12.40
C LYS A 393 -48.22 -36.98 -11.62
N SER A 394 -47.01 -37.54 -11.69
CA SER A 394 -45.82 -37.00 -11.03
C SER A 394 -44.54 -37.48 -11.71
N ILE A 395 -43.43 -36.82 -11.40
CA ILE A 395 -42.07 -37.24 -11.74
C ILE A 395 -41.24 -37.44 -10.46
N ALA A 396 -40.34 -38.41 -10.51
CA ALA A 396 -39.24 -38.56 -9.56
C ALA A 396 -37.94 -38.52 -10.34
N VAL A 397 -37.00 -37.65 -9.95
CA VAL A 397 -35.68 -37.50 -10.58
C VAL A 397 -34.62 -37.95 -9.60
N ALA A 398 -33.76 -38.87 -10.00
CA ALA A 398 -32.53 -39.20 -9.29
C ALA A 398 -31.36 -38.47 -9.96
N ALA A 399 -30.47 -37.90 -9.15
CA ALA A 399 -29.20 -37.36 -9.62
C ALA A 399 -28.08 -37.65 -8.61
N TRP A 400 -26.87 -37.84 -9.13
CA TRP A 400 -25.65 -38.16 -8.37
C TRP A 400 -24.41 -37.72 -9.17
N SER A 401 -23.23 -37.68 -8.55
CA SER A 401 -21.98 -37.29 -9.20
C SER A 401 -21.23 -38.48 -9.78
N LYS A 402 -20.58 -38.30 -10.93
CA LYS A 402 -19.89 -39.38 -11.64
C LYS A 402 -18.64 -39.89 -10.91
N THR A 403 -18.02 -39.05 -10.09
CA THR A 403 -16.88 -39.39 -9.23
C THR A 403 -17.31 -39.99 -7.89
N GLY A 404 -18.52 -39.65 -7.40
CA GLY A 404 -19.10 -40.26 -6.20
C GLY A 404 -19.90 -41.55 -6.45
N ASP A 405 -20.20 -41.87 -7.72
CA ASP A 405 -21.24 -42.82 -8.07
C ASP A 405 -22.51 -42.55 -7.25
N GLN A 406 -23.25 -43.56 -6.78
CA GLN A 406 -24.50 -43.36 -6.07
C GLN A 406 -24.34 -42.96 -4.58
N ASP A 407 -23.11 -42.73 -4.07
CA ASP A 407 -22.89 -42.33 -2.68
C ASP A 407 -23.45 -40.93 -2.35
N ASP A 408 -23.50 -40.02 -3.34
CA ASP A 408 -24.14 -38.70 -3.21
C ASP A 408 -25.54 -38.62 -3.83
N LEU A 409 -26.18 -39.76 -4.11
CA LEU A 409 -27.46 -39.82 -4.82
C LEU A 409 -28.61 -39.16 -4.05
N LYS A 410 -29.28 -38.21 -4.71
CA LYS A 410 -30.50 -37.57 -4.21
C LYS A 410 -31.69 -37.75 -5.15
N TRP A 411 -32.84 -38.04 -4.54
CA TRP A 411 -34.14 -38.01 -5.20
C TRP A 411 -34.83 -36.64 -5.03
N TYR A 412 -35.37 -36.14 -6.14
CA TYR A 412 -36.21 -34.95 -6.23
C TYR A 412 -37.58 -35.38 -6.78
N GLN A 413 -38.67 -34.71 -6.40
CA GLN A 413 -40.03 -35.07 -6.85
C GLN A 413 -40.86 -33.83 -7.20
N ALA A 414 -41.75 -33.96 -8.18
CA ALA A 414 -42.73 -32.94 -8.53
C ALA A 414 -44.03 -33.57 -9.06
N ASN A 415 -45.17 -32.98 -8.72
CA ASN A 415 -46.47 -33.33 -9.32
C ASN A 415 -46.67 -32.59 -10.64
N ALA A 416 -47.47 -33.15 -11.55
CA ALA A 416 -47.80 -32.49 -12.81
C ALA A 416 -48.83 -31.37 -12.60
N VAL A 417 -48.59 -30.21 -13.23
CA VAL A 417 -49.50 -29.07 -13.34
C VAL A 417 -49.66 -28.78 -14.82
N ASN A 418 -50.90 -28.70 -15.32
CA ASN A 418 -51.20 -28.47 -16.74
C ASN A 418 -50.40 -29.42 -17.68
N GLN A 419 -50.44 -30.72 -17.38
CA GLN A 419 -49.75 -31.79 -18.13
C GLN A 419 -48.21 -31.68 -18.21
N THR A 420 -47.59 -30.79 -17.41
CA THR A 420 -46.15 -30.62 -17.31
C THR A 420 -45.69 -30.74 -15.85
N ALA A 421 -44.55 -31.38 -15.61
CA ALA A 421 -43.89 -31.43 -14.30
C ALA A 421 -42.47 -30.89 -14.42
N GLN A 422 -42.03 -30.09 -13.45
CA GLN A 422 -40.70 -29.48 -13.43
C GLN A 422 -40.03 -29.65 -12.07
N VAL A 423 -38.73 -29.91 -12.05
CA VAL A 423 -37.93 -29.92 -10.82
C VAL A 423 -36.47 -29.56 -11.12
N THR A 424 -35.84 -28.82 -10.21
CA THR A 424 -34.45 -28.36 -10.36
C THR A 424 -33.51 -29.18 -9.50
N VAL A 425 -32.58 -29.88 -10.16
CA VAL A 425 -31.41 -30.52 -9.56
C VAL A 425 -30.34 -29.47 -9.28
N ASN A 426 -29.68 -29.55 -8.13
CA ASN A 426 -28.64 -28.61 -7.70
C ASN A 426 -27.41 -29.38 -7.21
N MET A 427 -26.21 -29.01 -7.68
CA MET A 427 -24.98 -29.68 -7.26
C MET A 427 -24.67 -29.55 -5.76
N ARG A 428 -25.20 -28.51 -5.10
CA ARG A 428 -25.03 -28.28 -3.65
C ARG A 428 -25.76 -29.28 -2.76
N ASP A 429 -26.75 -29.96 -3.34
CA ASP A 429 -27.57 -30.98 -2.70
C ASP A 429 -27.01 -32.40 -2.93
N LEU A 430 -25.85 -32.47 -3.58
CA LEU A 430 -25.09 -33.63 -4.06
C LEU A 430 -23.63 -33.45 -3.56
N SER A 431 -22.62 -34.05 -4.20
CA SER A 431 -21.22 -33.96 -3.77
C SER A 431 -20.60 -32.55 -3.85
N ASN A 432 -21.23 -31.60 -4.55
CA ASN A 432 -20.84 -30.19 -4.62
C ASN A 432 -19.38 -29.97 -5.12
N THR A 433 -18.95 -30.83 -6.06
CA THR A 433 -17.66 -30.80 -6.77
C THR A 433 -17.85 -30.42 -8.23
N SER A 434 -16.79 -29.94 -8.91
CA SER A 434 -16.80 -29.75 -10.37
C SER A 434 -16.71 -31.09 -11.07
N ASP A 435 -17.85 -31.64 -11.47
CA ASP A 435 -17.97 -33.01 -11.98
C ASP A 435 -19.10 -33.11 -13.02
N ASP A 436 -19.13 -34.21 -13.76
CA ASP A 436 -20.34 -34.64 -14.48
C ASP A 436 -21.33 -35.25 -13.48
N TYR A 437 -22.62 -34.90 -13.61
CA TYR A 437 -23.68 -35.46 -12.77
C TYR A 437 -24.70 -36.18 -13.65
N THR A 438 -24.93 -37.46 -13.38
CA THR A 438 -25.90 -38.28 -14.11
C THR A 438 -27.32 -37.95 -13.66
N ILE A 439 -28.27 -37.78 -14.58
CA ILE A 439 -29.68 -37.46 -14.23
C ILE A 439 -30.65 -38.49 -14.83
N HIS A 440 -31.34 -39.23 -13.97
CA HIS A 440 -32.38 -40.19 -14.33
C HIS A 440 -33.77 -39.68 -13.94
N VAL A 441 -34.72 -39.71 -14.89
CA VAL A 441 -36.10 -39.23 -14.69
C VAL A 441 -37.07 -40.41 -14.75
N TYR A 442 -38.01 -40.47 -13.80
CA TYR A 442 -39.05 -41.50 -13.75
C TYR A 442 -40.42 -40.83 -13.75
N THR A 443 -41.11 -40.93 -14.89
CA THR A 443 -42.45 -40.35 -15.11
C THR A 443 -43.50 -41.36 -14.69
N THR A 444 -44.42 -40.96 -13.81
CA THR A 444 -45.57 -41.77 -13.39
C THR A 444 -46.84 -41.16 -13.97
N TYR A 445 -47.62 -41.96 -14.69
CA TYR A 445 -48.85 -41.52 -15.36
C TYR A 445 -50.09 -41.72 -14.47
N GLN A 446 -51.22 -41.14 -14.87
CA GLN A 446 -52.46 -41.19 -14.07
C GLN A 446 -53.03 -42.60 -13.92
N ASP A 447 -52.74 -43.51 -14.84
CA ASP A 447 -53.11 -44.94 -14.77
C ASP A 447 -52.17 -45.79 -13.88
N GLY A 448 -51.21 -45.16 -13.21
CA GLY A 448 -50.23 -45.84 -12.35
C GLY A 448 -49.04 -46.46 -13.09
N SER A 449 -49.03 -46.46 -14.42
CA SER A 449 -47.84 -46.89 -15.18
C SER A 449 -46.67 -45.92 -14.98
N ARG A 450 -45.43 -46.44 -15.03
CA ARG A 450 -44.20 -45.68 -14.77
C ARG A 450 -43.15 -45.96 -15.84
N VAL A 451 -42.53 -44.92 -16.38
CA VAL A 451 -41.49 -45.00 -17.43
C VAL A 451 -40.24 -44.25 -16.96
N GLY A 452 -39.08 -44.91 -17.06
CA GLY A 452 -37.77 -44.30 -16.84
C GLY A 452 -37.21 -43.65 -18.11
N THR A 453 -36.40 -42.61 -17.96
CA THR A 453 -35.67 -41.95 -19.04
C THR A 453 -34.36 -41.42 -18.47
N ASN A 454 -33.23 -41.91 -18.98
CA ASN A 454 -31.92 -41.38 -18.67
C ASN A 454 -31.68 -40.12 -19.53
N LEU A 455 -31.31 -38.99 -18.91
CA LEU A 455 -30.91 -37.77 -19.63
C LEU A 455 -29.39 -37.69 -19.86
N GLY A 456 -28.64 -38.65 -19.30
CA GLY A 456 -27.20 -38.75 -19.39
C GLY A 456 -26.48 -37.89 -18.36
N ASP A 457 -25.21 -37.65 -18.66
CA ASP A 457 -24.30 -36.89 -17.83
C ASP A 457 -24.37 -35.39 -18.13
N HIS A 458 -24.42 -34.57 -17.09
CA HIS A 458 -24.46 -33.12 -17.20
C HIS A 458 -23.38 -32.49 -16.33
N ARG A 459 -22.32 -31.96 -16.97
CA ARG A 459 -21.25 -31.21 -16.32
C ARG A 459 -21.78 -30.06 -15.48
N PHE A 460 -21.54 -30.08 -14.17
CA PHE A 460 -21.63 -28.90 -13.31
C PHE A 460 -20.21 -28.43 -12.95
N THR A 461 -20.03 -27.13 -12.94
CA THR A 461 -18.77 -26.48 -12.57
C THR A 461 -18.99 -25.78 -11.24
N ARG A 462 -18.43 -26.33 -10.15
CA ARG A 462 -18.34 -25.61 -8.89
C ARG A 462 -17.49 -24.37 -9.17
N PRO A 463 -18.00 -23.15 -8.95
CA PRO A 463 -17.20 -21.95 -9.12
C PRO A 463 -15.94 -22.06 -8.28
N ALA A 464 -14.78 -21.70 -8.86
CA ALA A 464 -13.51 -21.75 -8.16
C ALA A 464 -13.64 -21.01 -6.83
N THR A 465 -13.16 -21.62 -5.74
CA THR A 465 -13.18 -20.98 -4.42
C THR A 465 -12.17 -19.84 -4.41
N SER A 466 -12.60 -18.69 -4.92
CA SER A 466 -11.87 -17.43 -4.78
C SER A 466 -11.70 -17.18 -3.29
N GLN A 467 -10.44 -17.24 -2.86
CA GLN A 467 -9.97 -16.90 -1.52
C GLN A 467 -8.70 -16.09 -1.75
N ALA A 468 -8.85 -14.77 -1.78
CA ALA A 468 -7.79 -13.82 -2.03
C ALA A 468 -7.71 -12.86 -0.85
N VAL A 469 -6.49 -12.64 -0.34
CA VAL A 469 -6.17 -11.42 0.41
C VAL A 469 -5.31 -10.57 -0.50
N SER A 470 -5.73 -9.32 -0.68
CA SER A 470 -5.03 -8.32 -1.47
C SER A 470 -4.52 -7.21 -0.55
N ALA A 471 -3.40 -6.60 -0.95
CA ALA A 471 -2.72 -5.58 -0.18
C ALA A 471 -2.36 -4.40 -1.09
N ARG A 472 -2.75 -3.19 -0.70
CA ARG A 472 -2.45 -1.96 -1.45
C ARG A 472 -1.89 -0.91 -0.50
N LEU A 473 -0.73 -0.36 -0.83
CA LEU A 473 -0.16 0.76 -0.10
C LEU A 473 -1.07 2.00 -0.23
N THR A 474 -1.31 2.67 0.89
CA THR A 474 -1.97 3.97 0.97
C THR A 474 -1.05 4.99 1.63
N SER A 475 -1.52 6.22 1.85
CA SER A 475 -0.76 7.24 2.58
C SER A 475 -0.65 7.01 4.10
N THR A 476 -1.48 6.12 4.67
CA THR A 476 -1.59 5.90 6.13
C THR A 476 -1.35 4.46 6.59
N GLY A 477 -1.32 3.50 5.65
CA GLY A 477 -1.15 2.08 5.95
C GLY A 477 -1.29 1.18 4.72
N ILE A 478 -1.14 -0.12 4.93
CA ILE A 478 -1.49 -1.16 3.94
C ILE A 478 -3.01 -1.38 4.02
N ALA A 479 -3.74 -0.99 2.99
CA ALA A 479 -5.14 -1.37 2.85
C ALA A 479 -5.22 -2.85 2.47
N LEU A 480 -6.04 -3.59 3.22
CA LEU A 480 -6.22 -5.04 3.11
C LEU A 480 -7.65 -5.30 2.62
N SER A 481 -7.82 -6.18 1.65
CA SER A 481 -9.14 -6.65 1.23
C SER A 481 -9.13 -8.15 1.05
N VAL A 482 -10.01 -8.84 1.79
CA VAL A 482 -10.19 -10.29 1.76
C VAL A 482 -11.49 -10.63 1.02
N ALA A 483 -11.35 -11.17 -0.18
CA ALA A 483 -12.46 -11.76 -0.92
C ALA A 483 -12.45 -13.27 -0.68
N SER A 484 -13.52 -13.82 -0.08
CA SER A 484 -13.70 -15.27 0.06
C SER A 484 -15.11 -15.70 -0.31
N THR A 485 -15.20 -16.78 -1.09
CA THR A 485 -16.44 -17.49 -1.43
C THR A 485 -16.70 -18.69 -0.50
N ALA A 486 -15.76 -18.99 0.40
CA ALA A 486 -15.86 -20.09 1.38
C ALA A 486 -16.24 -19.61 2.78
N VAL A 487 -15.92 -18.35 3.11
CA VAL A 487 -16.31 -17.66 4.36
C VAL A 487 -17.67 -17.00 4.14
N LYS A 488 -18.63 -17.18 5.06
CA LYS A 488 -19.98 -16.59 4.96
C LYS A 488 -20.05 -15.21 5.60
N ASP A 489 -19.27 -14.98 6.65
CA ASP A 489 -19.19 -13.74 7.42
C ASP A 489 -17.75 -13.21 7.44
N LEU A 490 -17.46 -12.27 6.54
CA LEU A 490 -16.13 -11.66 6.41
C LEU A 490 -15.72 -10.80 7.63
N SER A 491 -16.65 -10.44 8.52
CA SER A 491 -16.29 -9.73 9.77
C SER A 491 -15.62 -10.64 10.82
N LYS A 492 -15.78 -11.96 10.64
CA LYS A 492 -15.10 -13.00 11.43
C LYS A 492 -13.73 -13.40 10.86
N VAL A 493 -13.25 -12.71 9.84
CA VAL A 493 -11.85 -12.84 9.40
C VAL A 493 -10.94 -11.97 10.28
N ARG A 494 -9.70 -12.43 10.47
CA ARG A 494 -8.57 -11.65 10.99
C ARG A 494 -7.41 -11.76 10.02
N VAL A 495 -6.73 -10.66 9.77
CA VAL A 495 -5.54 -10.60 8.92
C VAL A 495 -4.32 -10.30 9.79
N ALA A 496 -3.38 -11.25 9.84
CA ALA A 496 -2.06 -11.05 10.41
C ALA A 496 -1.16 -10.32 9.41
N VAL A 497 -0.43 -9.31 9.89
CA VAL A 497 0.57 -8.57 9.12
C VAL A 497 1.85 -8.45 9.94
N TRP A 498 3.01 -8.74 9.36
CA TRP A 498 4.33 -8.58 9.98
C TRP A 498 5.40 -8.23 8.93
N SER A 499 6.53 -7.66 9.36
CA SER A 499 7.64 -7.29 8.49
C SER A 499 8.73 -8.37 8.45
N ASP A 500 9.27 -8.63 7.26
CA ASP A 500 10.34 -9.61 7.05
C ASP A 500 11.62 -9.23 7.84
N ALA A 501 11.85 -7.92 7.99
CA ALA A 501 12.94 -7.34 8.77
C ALA A 501 12.79 -7.45 10.31
N SER A 502 11.70 -8.01 10.82
CA SER A 502 11.51 -8.31 12.24
C SER A 502 10.90 -9.70 12.50
N GLY A 503 10.81 -10.55 11.47
CA GLY A 503 10.10 -11.82 11.56
C GLY A 503 8.67 -11.63 12.06
N GLN A 504 8.16 -12.57 12.85
CA GLN A 504 6.83 -12.43 13.46
C GLN A 504 6.83 -11.56 14.74
N ASP A 505 7.95 -10.94 15.13
CA ASP A 505 8.07 -10.17 16.38
C ASP A 505 7.41 -8.76 16.31
N ASP A 506 6.97 -8.33 15.12
CA ASP A 506 6.09 -7.16 14.94
C ASP A 506 4.71 -7.52 14.35
N ILE A 507 4.28 -8.79 14.50
CA ILE A 507 2.98 -9.26 14.04
C ILE A 507 1.82 -8.51 14.70
N GLN A 508 0.90 -8.03 13.88
CA GLN A 508 -0.33 -7.36 14.31
C GLN A 508 -1.53 -7.96 13.59
N TRP A 509 -2.64 -8.10 14.33
CA TRP A 509 -3.85 -8.78 13.88
C TRP A 509 -4.99 -7.78 13.69
N TYR A 510 -5.44 -7.65 12.45
CA TYR A 510 -6.47 -6.69 12.04
C TYR A 510 -7.81 -7.39 11.84
N ALA A 511 -8.87 -6.83 12.41
CA ALA A 511 -10.24 -7.23 12.11
C ALA A 511 -10.69 -6.62 10.78
N THR A 512 -11.32 -7.42 9.93
CA THR A 512 -12.00 -6.97 8.73
C THR A 512 -13.44 -6.56 9.04
N ASP A 513 -13.99 -5.68 8.22
CA ASP A 513 -15.41 -5.34 8.23
C ASP A 513 -16.28 -6.41 7.52
N ALA A 514 -17.58 -6.14 7.39
CA ALA A 514 -18.53 -7.03 6.71
C ALA A 514 -18.26 -7.24 5.20
N LYS A 515 -17.40 -6.44 4.57
CA LYS A 515 -16.95 -6.61 3.18
C LYS A 515 -15.60 -7.31 3.06
N GLY A 516 -14.92 -7.58 4.17
CA GLY A 516 -13.54 -8.08 4.17
C GLY A 516 -12.47 -6.99 4.11
N GLU A 517 -12.79 -5.72 4.34
CA GLU A 517 -11.85 -4.59 4.28
C GLU A 517 -11.19 -4.33 5.65
N ALA A 518 -9.89 -4.04 5.68
CA ALA A 518 -9.13 -3.63 6.86
C ALA A 518 -7.97 -2.68 6.49
N LEU A 519 -7.35 -2.01 7.48
CA LEU A 519 -6.21 -1.11 7.28
C LEU A 519 -5.11 -1.36 8.32
N ALA A 520 -3.95 -1.86 7.87
CA ALA A 520 -2.77 -2.00 8.71
C ALA A 520 -1.96 -0.69 8.70
N LEU A 521 -2.10 0.12 9.75
CA LEU A 521 -1.43 1.42 9.86
C LEU A 521 0.09 1.28 9.93
N TYR A 522 0.83 2.12 9.20
CA TYR A 522 2.30 2.06 9.19
C TYR A 522 2.95 2.37 10.56
N GLY A 523 2.20 2.92 11.53
CA GLY A 523 2.70 3.18 12.89
C GLY A 523 2.70 1.96 13.81
N ASN A 524 1.98 0.91 13.42
CA ASN A 524 1.96 -0.36 14.15
C ASN A 524 3.15 -1.27 13.79
N HIS A 525 3.93 -0.89 12.77
CA HIS A 525 5.04 -1.67 12.23
C HIS A 525 6.32 -0.84 12.11
N LYS A 526 7.48 -1.49 12.26
CA LYS A 526 8.71 -0.77 12.63
C LYS A 526 9.62 -0.37 11.45
N SER A 527 9.42 -0.95 10.28
CA SER A 527 10.43 -1.05 9.21
C SER A 527 9.92 -0.73 7.80
N THR A 528 10.83 -0.39 6.88
CA THR A 528 10.65 -0.61 5.43
C THR A 528 11.00 -2.06 5.07
N GLY A 529 10.56 -2.53 3.91
CA GLY A 529 10.89 -3.85 3.39
C GLY A 529 9.67 -4.66 2.94
N LEU A 530 9.84 -5.97 2.84
CA LEU A 530 8.76 -6.91 2.56
C LEU A 530 7.88 -7.11 3.81
N TYR A 531 6.57 -7.18 3.61
CA TYR A 531 5.58 -7.51 4.62
C TYR A 531 4.80 -8.75 4.20
N HIS A 532 4.58 -9.66 5.14
CA HIS A 532 3.77 -10.87 4.96
C HIS A 532 2.38 -10.64 5.52
N ILE A 533 1.36 -11.12 4.80
CA ILE A 533 -0.05 -10.80 5.05
C ILE A 533 -0.86 -12.10 4.94
N HIS A 534 -1.36 -12.62 6.05
CA HIS A 534 -2.11 -13.89 6.12
C HIS A 534 -3.52 -13.68 6.69
N ALA A 535 -4.55 -14.13 5.98
CA ALA A 535 -5.96 -14.05 6.41
C ALA A 535 -6.45 -15.40 6.98
N TYR A 536 -7.19 -15.34 8.09
CA TYR A 536 -7.78 -16.50 8.78
C TYR A 536 -9.25 -16.22 9.17
N SER A 537 -10.16 -17.15 8.89
CA SER A 537 -11.56 -17.10 9.35
C SER A 537 -11.71 -17.75 10.73
N TYR A 538 -12.55 -17.16 11.58
CA TYR A 538 -12.89 -17.66 12.92
C TYR A 538 -14.36 -18.08 13.04
N GLU A 539 -15.08 -18.27 11.92
CA GLU A 539 -16.51 -18.65 11.91
C GLU A 539 -16.84 -19.93 12.70
N THR A 540 -15.89 -20.87 12.77
CA THR A 540 -16.03 -22.15 13.49
C THR A 540 -15.48 -22.12 14.91
N GLY A 541 -15.08 -20.94 15.42
CA GLY A 541 -14.39 -20.77 16.70
C GLY A 541 -12.92 -21.19 16.71
N LYS A 542 -12.40 -21.73 15.59
CA LYS A 542 -10.98 -22.04 15.37
C LYS A 542 -10.47 -21.29 14.12
N PRO A 543 -9.20 -20.84 14.10
CA PRO A 543 -8.64 -20.19 12.92
C PRO A 543 -8.51 -21.17 11.75
N VAL A 544 -9.21 -20.88 10.65
CA VAL A 544 -9.08 -21.57 9.36
C VAL A 544 -8.36 -20.62 8.39
N PHE A 545 -7.25 -21.05 7.81
CA PHE A 545 -6.51 -20.24 6.82
C PHE A 545 -7.36 -19.99 5.57
N VAL A 546 -7.40 -18.74 5.12
CA VAL A 546 -8.16 -18.29 3.95
C VAL A 546 -7.20 -18.06 2.77
N ALA A 547 -6.23 -17.16 2.94
CA ALA A 547 -5.33 -16.73 1.88
C ALA A 547 -4.07 -16.05 2.44
N LYS A 548 -3.03 -15.89 1.62
CA LYS A 548 -1.87 -15.05 1.93
C LYS A 548 -1.44 -14.20 0.73
N THR A 549 -0.78 -13.08 1.02
CA THR A 549 -0.08 -12.22 0.06
C THR A 549 1.10 -11.54 0.73
N THR A 550 1.83 -10.70 -0.01
CA THR A 550 2.86 -9.81 0.53
C THR A 550 2.69 -8.39 0.02
N ALA A 551 3.36 -7.43 0.66
CA ALA A 551 3.46 -6.04 0.20
C ALA A 551 4.86 -5.49 0.49
N THR A 552 5.47 -4.79 -0.46
CA THR A 552 6.82 -4.22 -0.29
C THR A 552 6.74 -2.72 -0.03
N ILE A 553 7.04 -2.29 1.19
CA ILE A 553 7.18 -0.87 1.54
C ILE A 553 8.61 -0.43 1.23
N ALA A 554 8.86 0.03 0.00
CA ALA A 554 10.16 0.54 -0.42
C ALA A 554 10.55 1.82 0.33
N GLN A 555 9.59 2.71 0.59
CA GLN A 555 9.75 3.91 1.40
C GLN A 555 8.46 4.15 2.21
N LEU A 556 8.61 4.40 3.51
CA LEU A 556 7.49 4.81 4.37
C LEU A 556 7.12 6.28 4.06
N PRO A 557 5.83 6.66 4.01
CA PRO A 557 5.45 8.03 3.72
C PRO A 557 6.07 9.02 4.70
N SER A 558 6.89 9.95 4.18
CA SER A 558 7.45 11.02 4.97
C SER A 558 6.34 11.85 5.61
N LYS A 559 6.52 12.19 6.89
CA LYS A 559 5.65 13.15 7.57
C LYS A 559 5.91 14.54 7.00
N THR A 560 4.92 15.12 6.33
CA THR A 560 5.02 16.45 5.71
C THR A 560 3.92 17.37 6.24
N GLY A 561 4.19 18.67 6.22
CA GLY A 561 3.19 19.69 6.46
C GLY A 561 3.84 21.07 6.65
N SER A 562 3.35 22.04 5.88
CA SER A 562 3.90 23.40 5.81
C SER A 562 2.99 24.36 6.57
N VAL A 563 3.56 25.09 7.52
CA VAL A 563 2.82 25.98 8.43
C VAL A 563 2.91 27.42 7.96
N SER A 564 1.77 28.06 7.77
CA SER A 564 1.65 29.52 7.61
C SER A 564 0.75 30.10 8.69
N ILE A 565 0.99 31.36 9.03
CA ILE A 565 0.24 32.11 10.04
C ILE A 565 -0.27 33.39 9.38
N SER A 566 -1.55 33.71 9.56
CA SER A 566 -2.15 34.93 9.02
C SER A 566 -1.66 36.18 9.77
N SER A 567 -1.88 37.35 9.17
CA SER A 567 -1.97 38.59 9.94
C SER A 567 -3.13 38.52 10.97
N VAL A 568 -3.10 39.40 11.97
CA VAL A 568 -4.17 39.51 12.95
C VAL A 568 -5.43 40.09 12.31
N ASN A 569 -6.57 39.44 12.51
CA ASN A 569 -7.86 40.08 12.31
C ASN A 569 -8.20 40.89 13.57
N HIS A 570 -7.98 42.20 13.50
CA HIS A 570 -8.20 43.14 14.60
C HIS A 570 -9.70 43.32 14.98
N THR A 571 -10.63 42.91 14.11
CA THR A 571 -12.07 42.96 14.40
C THR A 571 -12.49 41.82 15.35
N THR A 572 -11.87 40.64 15.21
CA THR A 572 -12.16 39.46 16.03
C THR A 572 -11.12 39.21 17.12
N ASN A 573 -9.97 39.90 17.07
CA ASN A 573 -8.77 39.62 17.86
C ASN A 573 -8.33 38.16 17.76
N THR A 574 -8.20 37.68 16.52
CA THR A 574 -7.75 36.32 16.20
C THR A 574 -6.71 36.32 15.08
N PHE A 575 -5.84 35.32 15.08
CA PHE A 575 -5.07 34.93 13.88
C PHE A 575 -5.34 33.47 13.54
N GLN A 576 -5.04 33.07 12.30
CA GLN A 576 -5.20 31.69 11.84
C GLN A 576 -3.85 31.04 11.58
N THR A 577 -3.67 29.82 12.07
CA THR A 577 -2.58 28.92 11.69
C THR A 577 -3.12 27.96 10.65
N THR A 578 -2.59 28.03 9.43
CA THR A 578 -2.93 27.11 8.34
C THR A 578 -1.79 26.11 8.16
N ILE A 579 -2.14 24.83 8.05
CA ILE A 579 -1.21 23.74 7.79
C ILE A 579 -1.60 23.12 6.44
N SER A 580 -0.73 23.25 5.44
CA SER A 580 -0.88 22.70 4.10
C SER A 580 0.06 21.50 3.88
N GLN A 581 -0.06 20.79 2.75
CA GLN A 581 0.81 19.64 2.41
C GLN A 581 0.84 18.54 3.50
N VAL A 582 -0.27 18.39 4.22
CA VAL A 582 -0.40 17.52 5.40
C VAL A 582 -0.38 16.05 5.00
N SER A 583 0.69 15.35 5.35
CA SER A 583 0.81 13.89 5.26
C SER A 583 1.36 13.32 6.56
N ALA A 584 0.70 12.29 7.09
CA ALA A 584 1.11 11.61 8.32
C ALA A 584 1.16 10.10 8.08
N ARG A 585 2.37 9.54 8.14
CA ARG A 585 2.71 8.12 7.98
C ARG A 585 1.68 7.19 8.63
N ASP A 586 1.31 7.47 9.88
CA ASP A 586 0.67 6.48 10.76
C ASP A 586 -0.85 6.69 10.92
N GLY A 587 -1.46 7.47 10.03
CA GLY A 587 -2.86 7.87 10.12
C GLY A 587 -3.05 9.10 11.03
N LEU A 588 -3.54 10.19 10.44
CA LEU A 588 -3.79 11.44 11.14
C LEU A 588 -5.18 11.44 11.80
N LYS A 589 -5.23 11.41 13.13
CA LYS A 589 -6.46 11.56 13.92
C LYS A 589 -6.87 13.02 14.03
N SER A 590 -5.92 13.90 14.37
CA SER A 590 -6.13 15.35 14.35
C SER A 590 -4.81 16.12 14.18
N VAL A 591 -4.88 17.34 13.66
CA VAL A 591 -3.78 18.31 13.76
C VAL A 591 -4.04 19.17 15.00
N ARG A 592 -3.10 19.17 15.95
CA ARG A 592 -3.13 20.06 17.11
C ARG A 592 -2.16 21.20 16.94
N VAL A 593 -2.55 22.38 17.38
CA VAL A 593 -1.72 23.59 17.42
C VAL A 593 -1.64 24.05 18.87
N ALA A 594 -0.42 24.11 19.41
CA ALA A 594 -0.13 24.72 20.70
C ALA A 594 0.34 26.16 20.47
N VAL A 595 -0.26 27.12 21.18
CA VAL A 595 0.11 28.54 21.11
C VAL A 595 0.33 29.11 22.49
N TRP A 596 1.37 29.94 22.65
CA TRP A 596 1.64 30.72 23.87
C TRP A 596 2.39 32.02 23.52
N SER A 597 2.38 33.00 24.43
CA SER A 597 3.06 34.29 24.24
C SER A 597 4.43 34.34 24.91
N ASP A 598 5.40 35.05 24.33
CA ASP A 598 6.68 35.34 25.02
C ASP A 598 6.47 36.21 26.29
N ALA A 599 5.30 36.86 26.42
CA ALA A 599 4.94 37.71 27.57
C ALA A 599 4.51 36.91 28.81
N SER A 600 3.90 35.73 28.62
CA SER A 600 3.47 34.82 29.70
C SER A 600 4.26 33.51 29.76
N GLY A 601 5.23 33.29 28.86
CA GLY A 601 5.90 31.98 28.78
C GLY A 601 4.89 30.90 28.37
N GLN A 602 4.97 29.71 28.96
CA GLN A 602 3.95 28.66 28.70
C GLN A 602 2.75 28.74 29.66
N ASP A 603 2.65 29.77 30.51
CA ASP A 603 1.56 29.90 31.48
C ASP A 603 0.22 30.29 30.81
N ASP A 604 0.26 30.81 29.58
CA ASP A 604 -0.91 31.08 28.73
C ASP A 604 -1.09 30.07 27.57
N LEU A 605 -0.46 28.89 27.67
CA LEU A 605 -0.44 27.91 26.57
C LEU A 605 -1.82 27.30 26.31
N GLU A 606 -2.35 27.54 25.10
CA GLU A 606 -3.59 26.93 24.60
C GLU A 606 -3.29 25.82 23.58
N TRP A 607 -3.96 24.67 23.74
CA TRP A 607 -4.05 23.64 22.71
C TRP A 607 -5.36 23.75 21.92
N GLN A 608 -5.24 23.99 20.61
CA GLN A 608 -6.35 24.04 19.66
C GLN A 608 -6.32 22.81 18.73
N VAL A 609 -7.49 22.32 18.32
CA VAL A 609 -7.61 21.32 17.24
C VAL A 609 -7.92 22.04 15.94
N ALA A 610 -7.05 21.88 14.93
CA ALA A 610 -7.23 22.52 13.64
C ALA A 610 -8.30 21.78 12.81
N THR A 611 -9.22 22.54 12.21
CA THR A 611 -10.33 22.01 11.40
C THR A 611 -9.90 21.79 9.97
N ARG A 612 -10.13 20.57 9.44
CA ARG A 612 -9.82 20.21 8.05
C ARG A 612 -10.75 20.94 7.08
N GLN A 613 -10.16 21.57 6.07
CA GLN A 613 -10.85 22.29 5.00
C GLN A 613 -11.12 21.38 3.79
N SER A 614 -12.02 21.80 2.89
CA SER A 614 -12.37 21.05 1.68
C SER A 614 -11.18 20.84 0.73
N ASN A 615 -10.29 21.84 0.63
CA ASN A 615 -9.03 21.77 -0.13
C ASN A 615 -7.92 20.94 0.55
N GLY A 616 -8.20 20.33 1.71
CA GLY A 616 -7.27 19.44 2.42
C GLY A 616 -6.28 20.12 3.36
N THR A 617 -6.27 21.46 3.49
CA THR A 617 -5.52 22.12 4.56
C THR A 617 -6.20 21.93 5.92
N TYR A 618 -5.49 22.21 7.00
CA TYR A 618 -6.05 22.27 8.35
C TYR A 618 -5.87 23.70 8.89
N VAL A 619 -6.91 24.25 9.53
CA VAL A 619 -6.89 25.63 10.05
C VAL A 619 -7.28 25.64 11.53
N ALA A 620 -6.39 26.17 12.37
CA ALA A 620 -6.71 26.58 13.74
C ALA A 620 -6.91 28.10 13.77
N THR A 621 -7.86 28.59 14.58
CA THR A 621 -8.08 30.02 14.79
C THR A 621 -7.79 30.33 16.26
N THR A 622 -6.67 30.99 16.52
CA THR A 622 -6.27 31.38 17.86
C THR A 622 -6.95 32.67 18.28
N SER A 623 -7.50 32.70 19.50
CA SER A 623 -8.10 33.90 20.08
C SER A 623 -7.15 34.55 21.07
N LEU A 624 -6.74 35.77 20.77
CA LEU A 624 -5.81 36.56 21.59
C LEU A 624 -6.37 36.88 22.97
N ALA A 625 -7.70 36.80 23.14
CA ALA A 625 -8.38 36.89 24.43
C ALA A 625 -7.88 35.86 25.46
N LYS A 626 -7.51 34.65 25.01
CA LYS A 626 -6.99 33.59 25.89
C LYS A 626 -5.52 33.79 26.27
N HIS A 627 -4.82 34.62 25.51
CA HIS A 627 -3.43 35.04 25.72
C HIS A 627 -3.36 36.48 26.28
N GLY A 628 -4.38 36.89 27.03
CA GLY A 628 -4.47 38.18 27.72
C GLY A 628 -4.49 39.43 26.82
N TYR A 629 -4.76 39.28 25.52
CA TYR A 629 -4.57 40.29 24.47
C TYR A 629 -3.14 40.85 24.42
N THR A 630 -2.14 40.07 24.83
CA THR A 630 -0.74 40.53 24.84
C THR A 630 -0.27 40.85 23.41
N ASN A 631 0.40 41.99 23.25
CA ASN A 631 1.15 42.32 22.04
C ASN A 631 2.61 41.84 22.24
N GLY A 632 3.25 41.37 21.18
CA GLY A 632 4.59 40.78 21.23
C GLY A 632 4.71 39.53 20.36
N LYS A 633 5.71 38.70 20.64
CA LYS A 633 5.95 37.46 19.89
C LYS A 633 5.15 36.29 20.49
N TYR A 634 4.56 35.49 19.61
CA TYR A 634 3.81 34.28 19.94
C TYR A 634 4.51 33.08 19.30
N HIS A 635 4.56 31.96 20.01
CA HIS A 635 5.05 30.69 19.48
C HIS A 635 3.87 29.84 19.05
N VAL A 636 4.03 29.12 17.94
CA VAL A 636 2.99 28.29 17.32
C VAL A 636 3.63 26.96 16.96
N HIS A 637 3.38 25.94 17.77
CA HIS A 637 3.89 24.59 17.55
C HIS A 637 2.77 23.68 17.02
N VAL A 638 3.05 22.99 15.92
CA VAL A 638 2.10 22.08 15.26
C VAL A 638 2.48 20.64 15.56
N TYR A 639 1.49 19.84 15.95
CA TYR A 639 1.60 18.42 16.26
C TYR A 639 0.55 17.63 15.49
N TYR A 640 0.90 16.40 15.11
CA TYR A 640 -0.09 15.42 14.65
C TYR A 640 -0.43 14.50 15.80
N GLU A 641 -1.72 14.43 16.13
CA GLU A 641 -2.29 13.33 16.91
C GLU A 641 -2.50 12.16 15.95
N LEU A 642 -1.88 11.02 16.25
CA LEU A 642 -1.97 9.82 15.43
C LEU A 642 -3.16 8.94 15.85
N GLY A 643 -3.48 7.91 15.08
CA GLY A 643 -4.61 7.00 15.37
C GLY A 643 -4.59 6.39 16.78
N ASN A 644 -3.39 6.12 17.32
CA ASN A 644 -3.17 5.61 18.68
C ASN A 644 -3.20 6.71 19.78
N GLY A 645 -3.51 7.96 19.44
CA GLY A 645 -3.57 9.09 20.37
C GLY A 645 -2.23 9.74 20.72
N SER A 646 -1.10 9.19 20.27
CA SER A 646 0.22 9.81 20.49
C SER A 646 0.37 11.13 19.72
N LEU A 647 1.16 12.07 20.28
CA LEU A 647 1.46 13.36 19.65
C LEU A 647 2.88 13.37 19.07
N SER A 648 2.96 13.72 17.78
CA SER A 648 4.22 13.83 17.04
C SER A 648 4.42 15.28 16.58
N ALA A 649 5.47 15.95 17.04
CA ALA A 649 5.81 17.33 16.64
C ALA A 649 6.11 17.42 15.14
N LEU A 650 5.43 18.32 14.42
CA LEU A 650 5.62 18.54 12.97
C LEU A 650 6.58 19.71 12.72
N SER A 651 6.27 20.86 13.30
CA SER A 651 6.90 22.14 12.97
C SER A 651 6.70 23.12 14.12
N ALA A 652 7.65 24.02 14.29
CA ALA A 652 7.57 25.17 15.19
C ALA A 652 7.74 26.44 14.36
N SER A 653 6.86 27.42 14.59
CA SER A 653 6.89 28.74 13.96
C SER A 653 6.55 29.80 14.99
N THR A 654 6.79 31.07 14.67
CA THR A 654 6.49 32.19 15.56
C THR A 654 5.93 33.37 14.76
N THR A 655 4.97 34.09 15.34
CA THR A 655 4.39 35.30 14.74
C THR A 655 4.57 36.49 15.68
N ILE A 656 4.53 37.72 15.13
CA ILE A 656 4.55 38.95 15.91
C ILE A 656 3.16 39.58 15.84
N ILE A 657 2.57 39.75 17.02
CA ILE A 657 1.23 40.24 17.27
C ILE A 657 1.35 41.69 17.75
N SER A 658 0.85 42.62 16.93
CA SER A 658 0.93 44.08 17.16
C SER A 658 -0.41 44.73 16.86
N GLY A 659 -0.73 45.84 17.53
CA GLY A 659 -1.99 46.58 17.30
C GLY A 659 -3.25 45.87 17.80
N VAL A 660 -3.10 44.92 18.72
CA VAL A 660 -4.24 44.28 19.41
C VAL A 660 -4.78 45.25 20.43
N ILE A 661 -6.00 45.75 20.20
CA ILE A 661 -6.80 46.43 21.20
C ILE A 661 -7.60 45.33 21.91
N ALA A 662 -7.48 45.22 23.24
CA ALA A 662 -8.29 44.28 24.01
C ALA A 662 -9.77 44.49 23.67
N LYS A 663 -10.49 43.42 23.29
CA LYS A 663 -11.86 43.51 22.76
C LYS A 663 -12.72 44.33 23.71
N GLU A 664 -13.24 45.47 23.24
CA GLU A 664 -13.91 46.43 24.13
C GLU A 664 -14.98 45.74 24.98
N ASP A 665 -14.80 45.80 26.30
CA ASP A 665 -15.87 45.46 27.22
C ASP A 665 -16.95 46.54 27.07
N THR A 666 -18.09 46.15 26.52
CA THR A 666 -19.25 47.04 26.37
C THR A 666 -19.88 47.39 27.72
N THR A 667 -19.45 46.72 28.80
CA THR A 667 -19.63 47.16 30.18
C THR A 667 -18.37 47.86 30.68
N GLY A 668 -18.44 49.18 30.92
CA GLY A 668 -17.31 49.87 31.53
C GLY A 668 -17.35 51.40 31.53
N SER A 669 -16.14 51.97 31.47
CA SER A 669 -15.78 53.39 31.53
C SER A 669 -14.39 53.61 30.94
N ALA A 670 -13.95 54.86 30.79
CA ALA A 670 -12.57 55.16 30.38
C ALA A 670 -11.52 54.64 31.40
N SER A 671 -11.84 54.59 32.69
CA SER A 671 -10.98 54.00 33.73
C SER A 671 -10.86 52.47 33.66
N GLN A 672 -11.64 51.82 32.78
CA GLN A 672 -11.59 50.38 32.49
C GLN A 672 -11.21 50.08 31.03
N GLY A 673 -10.89 51.11 30.24
CA GLY A 673 -10.44 50.99 28.85
C GLY A 673 -11.51 51.31 27.78
N ASN A 674 -12.78 51.50 28.17
CA ASN A 674 -13.85 51.87 27.25
C ASN A 674 -13.95 53.40 27.13
N TYR A 675 -13.20 53.98 26.18
CA TYR A 675 -13.16 55.43 25.95
C TYR A 675 -14.40 55.98 25.20
N ASN A 676 -15.28 55.10 24.71
CA ASN A 676 -16.47 55.48 23.95
C ASN A 676 -17.68 55.79 24.85
N LYS A 677 -17.61 55.43 26.14
CA LYS A 677 -18.65 55.68 27.14
C LYS A 677 -18.21 56.76 28.13
N VAL A 678 -19.12 57.71 28.40
CA VAL A 678 -18.92 58.86 29.29
C VAL A 678 -19.90 58.80 30.45
N ASN A 679 -19.40 58.74 31.68
CA ASN A 679 -20.18 58.63 32.92
C ASN A 679 -20.37 59.97 33.67
N LYS A 680 -19.68 61.03 33.26
CA LYS A 680 -19.53 62.32 33.98
C LYS A 680 -18.90 62.14 35.38
N ILE A 681 -17.89 61.27 35.46
CA ILE A 681 -17.13 60.98 36.68
C ILE A 681 -15.68 61.47 36.52
N VAL A 682 -15.25 62.40 37.37
CA VAL A 682 -13.87 62.92 37.37
C VAL A 682 -13.13 62.44 38.62
N TYR A 683 -11.96 61.83 38.43
CA TYR A 683 -11.07 61.48 39.53
C TYR A 683 -10.02 62.59 39.72
N LEU A 684 -9.97 63.21 40.90
CA LEU A 684 -8.98 64.23 41.26
C LEU A 684 -7.96 63.65 42.25
N ASP A 685 -6.70 64.04 42.09
CA ASP A 685 -5.59 63.56 42.90
C ASP A 685 -4.74 64.73 43.45
N ALA A 686 -5.02 65.15 44.68
CA ALA A 686 -4.14 66.10 45.38
C ALA A 686 -2.79 65.42 45.69
N GLY A 687 -1.72 65.88 45.02
CA GLY A 687 -0.35 65.41 45.20
C GLY A 687 0.11 65.42 46.67
N HIS A 688 1.06 64.55 47.01
CA HIS A 688 1.64 64.42 48.37
C HIS A 688 0.58 64.14 49.46
N GLY A 689 0.88 64.42 50.73
CA GLY A 689 -0.04 64.30 51.87
C GLY A 689 0.55 63.56 53.08
N GLY A 690 0.06 63.85 54.29
CA GLY A 690 0.51 63.21 55.52
C GLY A 690 1.97 63.55 55.83
N TYR A 691 2.83 62.52 55.91
CA TYR A 691 4.26 62.69 56.17
C TYR A 691 5.04 63.25 54.95
N ASP A 692 4.46 63.16 53.76
CA ASP A 692 5.02 63.72 52.52
C ASP A 692 4.47 65.13 52.31
N PRO A 693 5.29 66.19 52.43
CA PRO A 693 4.82 67.57 52.30
C PRO A 693 4.79 68.08 50.85
N GLY A 694 5.42 67.38 49.90
CA GLY A 694 5.84 67.97 48.62
C GLY A 694 6.86 69.08 48.82
N ALA A 695 6.86 70.08 47.94
CA ALA A 695 7.69 71.27 48.10
C ALA A 695 7.32 72.10 49.34
N VAL A 696 8.32 72.64 50.06
CA VAL A 696 8.15 73.41 51.31
C VAL A 696 8.96 74.70 51.28
N TYR A 697 8.28 75.83 51.50
CA TYR A 697 8.88 77.17 51.53
C TYR A 697 8.29 78.00 52.67
N GLY A 698 9.03 78.12 53.77
CA GLY A 698 8.54 78.73 55.01
C GLY A 698 7.43 77.88 55.65
N ASN A 699 6.28 78.49 55.92
CA ASN A 699 5.07 77.81 56.42
C ASN A 699 4.16 77.27 55.30
N ILE A 700 4.56 77.38 54.03
CA ILE A 700 3.78 76.94 52.87
C ILE A 700 4.25 75.54 52.48
N THR A 701 3.32 74.58 52.42
CA THR A 701 3.58 73.23 51.91
C THR A 701 2.68 72.93 50.72
N GLU A 702 3.25 72.28 49.71
CA GLU A 702 2.58 71.93 48.47
C GLU A 702 1.36 71.04 48.73
N LYS A 703 1.49 70.03 49.59
CA LYS A 703 0.39 69.12 49.98
C LYS A 703 -0.88 69.83 50.44
N SER A 704 -0.76 71.02 51.07
CA SER A 704 -1.90 71.83 51.53
C SER A 704 -2.52 72.63 50.39
N LEU A 705 -1.70 73.16 49.48
CA LEU A 705 -2.15 73.88 48.28
C LEU A 705 -2.85 72.91 47.31
N ASN A 706 -2.28 71.73 47.07
CA ASN A 706 -2.83 70.69 46.22
C ASN A 706 -4.23 70.26 46.70
N LEU A 707 -4.39 70.03 48.01
CA LEU A 707 -5.68 69.71 48.61
C LEU A 707 -6.66 70.89 48.49
N LYS A 708 -6.20 72.13 48.71
CA LYS A 708 -7.03 73.33 48.60
C LYS A 708 -7.57 73.54 47.19
N ILE A 709 -6.73 73.41 46.16
CA ILE A 709 -7.17 73.47 44.76
C ILE A 709 -8.10 72.30 44.42
N GLN A 710 -7.79 71.07 44.86
CA GLN A 710 -8.67 69.91 44.68
C GLN A 710 -10.08 70.17 45.22
N SER A 711 -10.22 70.67 46.46
CA SER A 711 -11.53 70.99 47.05
C SER A 711 -12.30 72.08 46.28
N LEU A 712 -11.60 73.09 45.75
CA LEU A 712 -12.22 74.15 44.95
C LEU A 712 -12.69 73.63 43.58
N VAL A 713 -11.89 72.80 42.91
CA VAL A 713 -12.26 72.16 41.63
C VAL A 713 -13.41 71.18 41.84
N GLN A 714 -13.37 70.37 42.90
CA GLN A 714 -14.43 69.43 43.28
C GLN A 714 -15.79 70.14 43.41
N ALA A 715 -15.90 71.14 44.29
CA ALA A 715 -17.17 71.82 44.57
C ALA A 715 -17.75 72.57 43.35
N LYS A 716 -16.92 72.85 42.33
CA LYS A 716 -17.33 73.47 41.06
C LYS A 716 -17.80 72.41 40.05
N LEU A 717 -17.10 71.28 39.94
CA LEU A 717 -17.51 70.14 39.09
C LEU A 717 -18.81 69.50 39.59
N GLU A 718 -18.96 69.31 40.90
CA GLU A 718 -20.20 68.80 41.52
C GLU A 718 -21.38 69.72 41.25
N ARG A 719 -21.18 71.05 41.36
CA ARG A 719 -22.19 72.05 40.98
C ARG A 719 -22.50 72.07 39.47
N ALA A 720 -21.57 71.64 38.63
CA ALA A 720 -21.77 71.46 37.20
C ALA A 720 -22.38 70.10 36.82
N GLY A 721 -22.78 69.27 37.80
CA GLY A 721 -23.44 67.98 37.57
C GLY A 721 -22.51 66.80 37.30
N TYR A 722 -21.22 66.91 37.67
CA TYR A 722 -20.24 65.82 37.57
C TYR A 722 -20.04 65.17 38.94
N LYS A 723 -19.95 63.84 38.97
CA LYS A 723 -19.52 63.13 40.18
C LYS A 723 -18.02 63.27 40.30
N VAL A 724 -17.54 63.72 41.46
CA VAL A 724 -16.11 63.79 41.76
C VAL A 724 -15.72 62.68 42.72
N ILE A 725 -14.55 62.09 42.49
CA ILE A 725 -13.91 61.12 43.37
C ILE A 725 -12.49 61.62 43.63
N THR A 726 -12.01 61.56 44.86
CA THR A 726 -10.71 62.13 45.26
C THR A 726 -9.79 61.09 45.87
N THR A 727 -8.49 61.14 45.56
CA THR A 727 -7.45 60.35 46.26
C THR A 727 -7.53 60.49 47.78
N ARG A 728 -7.70 61.72 48.26
CA ARG A 728 -7.76 62.10 49.68
C ARG A 728 -8.62 63.33 49.88
N THR A 729 -9.36 63.37 50.99
CA THR A 729 -10.18 64.51 51.44
C THR A 729 -9.53 65.29 52.58
N ALA A 730 -8.41 64.78 53.13
CA ALA A 730 -7.69 65.34 54.28
C ALA A 730 -6.17 65.32 54.05
N ASP A 731 -5.41 65.71 55.07
CA ASP A 731 -3.95 65.61 55.08
C ASP A 731 -3.46 64.19 55.42
N SER A 732 -3.74 63.26 54.52
CA SER A 732 -3.39 61.83 54.63
C SER A 732 -2.43 61.42 53.51
N PHE A 733 -1.37 60.67 53.84
CA PHE A 733 -0.49 60.10 52.83
C PHE A 733 -1.21 59.04 51.98
N VAL A 734 -0.93 59.03 50.68
CA VAL A 734 -1.33 57.95 49.76
C VAL A 734 -0.18 57.70 48.79
N ASP A 735 0.28 56.45 48.75
CA ASP A 735 1.35 56.01 47.83
C ASP A 735 0.90 56.03 46.36
N LEU A 736 1.86 56.08 45.43
CA LEU A 736 1.65 56.33 44.01
C LEU A 736 0.77 55.28 43.32
N LEU A 737 1.02 53.99 43.55
CA LEU A 737 0.23 52.91 42.93
C LEU A 737 -1.23 52.88 43.42
N PRO A 738 -1.52 53.02 44.73
CA PRO A 738 -2.89 53.22 45.22
C PRO A 738 -3.68 54.37 44.61
N ARG A 739 -3.05 55.48 44.20
CA ARG A 739 -3.74 56.61 43.53
C ARG A 739 -4.37 56.15 42.21
N SER A 740 -3.55 55.56 41.33
CA SER A 740 -4.00 55.02 40.05
C SER A 740 -4.90 53.81 40.18
N SER A 741 -4.62 52.90 41.12
CA SER A 741 -5.44 51.70 41.33
C SER A 741 -6.89 52.06 41.72
N LYS A 742 -7.06 53.03 42.63
CA LYS A 742 -8.38 53.59 42.96
C LYS A 742 -9.03 54.29 41.76
N ALA A 743 -8.27 55.07 40.98
CA ALA A 743 -8.78 55.72 39.78
C ALA A 743 -9.33 54.71 38.75
N ASN A 744 -8.60 53.62 38.49
CA ASN A 744 -9.01 52.56 37.55
C ASN A 744 -10.32 51.90 37.99
N GLN A 745 -10.50 51.69 39.30
CA GLN A 745 -11.72 51.12 39.90
C GLN A 745 -12.92 52.09 39.96
N SER A 746 -12.72 53.38 39.70
CA SER A 746 -13.69 54.44 40.08
C SER A 746 -14.83 54.71 39.07
N LEU A 747 -14.81 54.05 37.91
CA LEU A 747 -15.64 54.34 36.72
C LEU A 747 -15.40 55.74 36.10
N ALA A 748 -14.28 56.38 36.42
CA ALA A 748 -13.96 57.73 35.95
C ALA A 748 -13.74 57.82 34.43
N ASP A 749 -14.10 58.97 33.87
CA ASP A 749 -13.79 59.34 32.49
C ASP A 749 -12.40 59.99 32.37
N LEU A 750 -11.91 60.57 33.47
CA LEU A 750 -10.71 61.41 33.54
C LEU A 750 -9.98 61.26 34.89
N PHE A 751 -8.66 61.40 34.87
CA PHE A 751 -7.81 61.56 36.04
C PHE A 751 -7.01 62.87 35.98
N VAL A 752 -7.05 63.67 37.04
CA VAL A 752 -6.34 64.96 37.14
C VAL A 752 -5.58 65.02 38.46
N SER A 753 -4.26 64.87 38.40
CA SER A 753 -3.36 65.09 39.53
C SER A 753 -2.94 66.56 39.62
N ILE A 754 -2.83 67.08 40.83
CA ILE A 754 -2.69 68.52 41.13
C ILE A 754 -1.45 68.72 42.02
N HIS A 755 -0.50 69.50 41.50
CA HIS A 755 0.82 69.80 42.09
C HIS A 755 1.21 71.29 41.91
N PHE A 756 2.27 71.70 42.60
CA PHE A 756 2.98 72.97 42.36
C PHE A 756 4.49 72.75 42.38
N ASN A 757 5.17 73.17 41.31
CA ASN A 757 6.54 72.78 41.02
C ASN A 757 7.56 73.47 41.97
N ALA A 758 8.78 72.95 42.02
CA ALA A 758 9.91 73.58 42.69
C ALA A 758 11.22 73.32 41.94
N SER A 759 12.02 74.36 41.78
CA SER A 759 13.33 74.29 41.14
C SER A 759 14.45 74.71 42.09
N THR A 760 15.66 74.23 41.82
CA THR A 760 16.90 74.80 42.37
C THR A 760 17.13 76.25 41.90
N SER A 761 16.51 76.67 40.79
CA SER A 761 16.48 78.07 40.37
C SER A 761 15.26 78.81 40.92
N ALA A 762 15.50 79.81 41.77
CA ALA A 762 14.45 80.70 42.27
C ALA A 762 13.81 81.59 41.17
N SER A 763 14.40 81.67 39.97
CA SER A 763 13.84 82.40 38.83
C SER A 763 12.91 81.56 37.95
N ALA A 764 12.86 80.24 38.13
CA ALA A 764 11.90 79.36 37.42
C ALA A 764 10.46 79.82 37.70
N ASN A 765 9.60 79.78 36.68
CA ASN A 765 8.20 80.21 36.79
C ASN A 765 7.36 79.67 35.63
N GLY A 766 6.04 79.69 35.82
CA GLY A 766 5.06 79.31 34.81
C GLY A 766 4.24 78.07 35.17
N ILE A 767 3.17 77.86 34.41
CA ILE A 767 2.28 76.70 34.53
C ILE A 767 2.62 75.70 33.42
N GLU A 768 2.55 74.42 33.74
CA GLU A 768 2.88 73.29 32.86
C GLU A 768 1.90 72.14 33.13
N THR A 769 1.57 71.37 32.09
CA THR A 769 0.65 70.23 32.22
C THR A 769 1.21 68.99 31.52
N TYR A 770 1.37 67.91 32.27
CA TYR A 770 1.96 66.66 31.79
C TYR A 770 0.90 65.62 31.44
N TYR A 771 1.15 64.84 30.38
CA TYR A 771 0.52 63.54 30.15
C TYR A 771 1.58 62.43 29.97
N TYR A 772 1.15 61.17 29.83
CA TYR A 772 2.08 60.03 29.84
C TYR A 772 3.03 59.98 28.61
N GLU A 773 4.33 59.80 28.85
CA GLU A 773 5.33 59.38 27.85
C GLU A 773 5.66 57.89 27.97
N TYR A 774 5.77 57.20 26.83
CA TYR A 774 6.08 55.78 26.80
C TYR A 774 7.59 55.53 26.62
N TYR A 775 8.16 54.81 27.60
CA TYR A 775 9.54 54.31 27.56
C TYR A 775 9.51 52.78 27.71
N PRO A 776 10.07 51.99 26.76
CA PRO A 776 10.09 50.54 26.83
C PRO A 776 10.70 49.95 28.11
N GLU A 777 11.63 50.65 28.73
CA GLU A 777 12.31 50.30 29.98
C GLU A 777 11.51 50.62 31.25
N TYR A 778 10.46 51.45 31.17
CA TYR A 778 9.59 51.85 32.28
C TYR A 778 8.14 51.39 32.05
N GLN A 779 7.96 50.07 32.02
CA GLN A 779 6.65 49.42 31.86
C GLN A 779 5.74 49.63 33.08
N PRO A 780 4.41 49.62 32.89
CA PRO A 780 3.44 49.74 33.98
C PRO A 780 3.39 48.48 34.85
N SER A 781 3.12 48.68 36.14
CA SER A 781 2.85 47.61 37.10
C SER A 781 1.41 47.10 36.99
N ILE A 782 0.44 48.01 36.93
CA ILE A 782 -1.01 47.71 37.00
C ILE A 782 -1.79 48.06 35.73
N ASN A 783 -1.24 48.88 34.84
CA ASN A 783 -1.92 49.38 33.62
C ASN A 783 -1.40 48.76 32.31
N LYS A 784 -1.06 47.47 32.33
CA LYS A 784 -0.35 46.76 31.25
C LYS A 784 -1.02 46.82 29.88
N LEU A 785 -2.35 46.90 29.83
CA LEU A 785 -3.09 46.93 28.56
C LEU A 785 -3.24 48.35 27.99
N TYR A 786 -3.43 49.36 28.84
CA TYR A 786 -3.95 50.66 28.39
C TYR A 786 -2.98 51.83 28.52
N HIS A 787 -1.85 51.70 29.24
CA HIS A 787 -0.91 52.82 29.45
C HIS A 787 -0.52 53.53 28.15
N ASN A 788 -0.12 52.79 27.11
CA ASN A 788 0.29 53.29 25.80
C ASN A 788 -0.85 53.24 24.74
N HIS A 789 -2.12 53.17 25.16
CA HIS A 789 -3.24 53.09 24.22
C HIS A 789 -3.44 54.41 23.47
N VAL A 790 -3.60 54.35 22.15
CA VAL A 790 -3.58 55.53 21.26
C VAL A 790 -4.70 56.53 21.62
N GLU A 791 -5.94 56.07 21.76
CA GLU A 791 -7.06 56.93 22.17
C GLU A 791 -6.88 57.51 23.57
N ARG A 792 -6.27 56.76 24.50
CA ARG A 792 -5.98 57.23 25.85
C ARG A 792 -4.99 58.39 25.82
N LEU A 793 -3.89 58.23 25.09
CA LEU A 793 -2.85 59.27 24.94
C LEU A 793 -3.39 60.52 24.24
N LYS A 794 -4.11 60.34 23.12
CA LYS A 794 -4.79 61.41 22.38
C LYS A 794 -5.74 62.21 23.29
N ARG A 795 -6.61 61.54 24.04
CA ARG A 795 -7.55 62.17 24.98
C ARG A 795 -6.83 62.85 26.15
N SER A 796 -5.73 62.27 26.64
CA SER A 796 -4.89 62.89 27.68
C SER A 796 -4.24 64.17 27.17
N ALA A 797 -3.74 64.18 25.93
CA ALA A 797 -3.18 65.37 25.29
C ALA A 797 -4.23 66.48 25.07
N THR A 798 -5.46 66.11 24.69
CA THR A 798 -6.58 67.05 24.57
C THR A 798 -6.98 67.64 25.91
N LEU A 799 -7.09 66.82 26.97
CA LEU A 799 -7.36 67.29 28.33
C LEU A 799 -6.24 68.22 28.83
N ALA A 800 -4.99 67.82 28.63
CA ALA A 800 -3.81 68.61 29.02
C ALA A 800 -3.82 69.98 28.35
N SER A 801 -4.04 70.03 27.02
CA SER A 801 -4.12 71.28 26.26
C SER A 801 -5.28 72.16 26.72
N ALA A 802 -6.46 71.57 26.95
CA ALA A 802 -7.64 72.31 27.39
C ALA A 802 -7.46 72.95 28.78
N ILE A 803 -6.82 72.24 29.73
CA ILE A 803 -6.50 72.78 31.05
C ILE A 803 -5.38 73.81 30.96
N GLN A 804 -4.27 73.49 30.28
CA GLN A 804 -3.09 74.37 30.14
C GLN A 804 -3.45 75.73 29.53
N SER A 805 -4.23 75.75 28.44
CA SER A 805 -4.66 77.01 27.82
C SER A 805 -5.60 77.81 28.73
N ALA A 806 -6.48 77.14 29.49
CA ALA A 806 -7.39 77.81 30.42
C ALA A 806 -6.66 78.40 31.63
N THR A 807 -5.73 77.66 32.25
CA THR A 807 -5.00 78.11 33.44
C THR A 807 -4.06 79.26 33.13
N VAL A 808 -3.30 79.18 32.04
CA VAL A 808 -2.49 80.29 31.52
C VAL A 808 -3.37 81.52 31.23
N GLY A 809 -4.47 81.35 30.48
CA GLY A 809 -5.35 82.45 30.09
C GLY A 809 -6.02 83.17 31.28
N ALA A 810 -6.43 82.45 32.31
CA ALA A 810 -7.08 83.03 33.49
C ALA A 810 -6.10 83.71 34.48
N THR A 811 -4.86 83.23 34.54
CA THR A 811 -3.84 83.70 35.50
C THR A 811 -2.92 84.78 34.93
N GLY A 812 -2.60 84.74 33.63
CA GLY A 812 -1.49 85.49 33.05
C GLY A 812 -0.11 84.93 33.40
N ALA A 813 -0.03 83.68 33.88
CA ALA A 813 1.23 82.99 34.15
C ALA A 813 1.98 82.65 32.85
N LYS A 814 3.30 82.45 32.95
CA LYS A 814 4.11 81.97 31.83
C LYS A 814 3.64 80.58 31.38
N ASN A 815 3.48 80.39 30.08
CA ASN A 815 3.11 79.10 29.50
C ASN A 815 4.37 78.26 29.27
N ASN A 816 4.61 77.23 30.09
CA ASN A 816 5.68 76.26 29.84
C ASN A 816 5.24 75.11 28.92
N GLY A 817 3.93 74.99 28.68
CA GLY A 817 3.34 74.15 27.65
C GLY A 817 2.69 72.87 28.16
N VAL A 818 2.32 72.02 27.21
CA VAL A 818 1.92 70.64 27.47
C VAL A 818 3.14 69.75 27.27
N LEU A 819 3.50 68.99 28.29
CA LEU A 819 4.71 68.17 28.35
C LEU A 819 4.33 66.68 28.50
N ARG A 820 5.33 65.80 28.41
CA ARG A 820 5.15 64.35 28.59
C ARG A 820 6.23 63.76 29.49
N ASP A 821 5.84 62.87 30.39
CA ASP A 821 6.76 62.14 31.28
C ASP A 821 6.14 60.80 31.74
N THR A 822 6.96 59.90 32.30
CA THR A 822 6.58 58.58 32.83
C THR A 822 6.28 58.62 34.34
N PHE A 823 5.67 59.71 34.82
CA PHE A 823 5.17 59.80 36.20
C PHE A 823 4.24 58.62 36.51
N ALA A 824 4.41 58.00 37.68
CA ALA A 824 3.69 56.77 38.04
C ALA A 824 2.16 56.96 37.94
N VAL A 825 1.62 58.07 38.45
CA VAL A 825 0.17 58.37 38.39
C VAL A 825 -0.36 58.57 36.96
N LEU A 826 0.51 58.83 35.98
CA LEU A 826 0.16 58.94 34.55
C LEU A 826 0.39 57.63 33.79
N ARG A 827 1.38 56.82 34.17
CA ARG A 827 1.63 55.49 33.61
C ARG A 827 0.58 54.48 34.04
N GLU A 828 0.25 54.47 35.33
CA GLU A 828 -0.51 53.40 35.99
C GLU A 828 -2.05 53.61 35.96
N THR A 829 -2.52 54.75 35.45
CA THR A 829 -3.95 55.08 35.35
C THR A 829 -4.51 54.74 33.96
N THR A 830 -5.56 53.92 33.87
CA THR A 830 -6.19 53.47 32.62
C THR A 830 -6.99 54.56 31.90
N ALA A 831 -7.62 55.47 32.67
CA ALA A 831 -8.29 56.65 32.12
C ALA A 831 -7.29 57.61 31.43
N PRO A 832 -7.77 58.53 30.56
CA PRO A 832 -7.03 59.72 30.17
C PRO A 832 -6.59 60.48 31.43
N ALA A 833 -5.29 60.75 31.54
CA ALA A 833 -4.67 61.19 32.79
C ALA A 833 -3.71 62.35 32.55
N VAL A 834 -3.79 63.36 33.41
CA VAL A 834 -2.90 64.53 33.41
C VAL A 834 -2.40 64.86 34.82
N LEU A 835 -1.22 65.48 34.90
CA LEU A 835 -0.66 66.06 36.11
C LEU A 835 -0.43 67.56 35.86
N LEU A 836 -0.97 68.40 36.73
CA LEU A 836 -0.92 69.85 36.60
C LEU A 836 0.15 70.43 37.52
N GLU A 837 1.09 71.18 36.97
CA GLU A 837 2.08 71.97 37.72
C GLU A 837 1.69 73.44 37.69
N LEU A 838 1.05 73.92 38.76
CA LEU A 838 0.26 75.16 38.74
C LEU A 838 1.05 76.44 39.11
N GLY A 839 2.38 76.40 38.96
CA GLY A 839 3.32 77.48 39.30
C GLY A 839 4.38 77.05 40.32
N TYR A 840 5.49 77.78 40.38
CA TYR A 840 6.67 77.37 41.14
C TYR A 840 6.67 77.93 42.58
N LEU A 841 6.67 77.05 43.59
CA LEU A 841 6.83 77.46 45.00
C LEU A 841 8.25 77.95 45.32
N SER A 842 9.24 77.52 44.53
CA SER A 842 10.63 78.02 44.60
C SER A 842 10.78 79.48 44.19
N ASN A 843 9.75 80.08 43.57
CA ASN A 843 9.75 81.46 43.12
C ASN A 843 8.92 82.34 44.06
N ASP A 844 9.55 83.34 44.65
CA ASP A 844 8.91 84.21 45.64
C ASP A 844 7.71 85.00 45.08
N ILE A 845 7.74 85.36 43.80
CA ILE A 845 6.65 86.09 43.13
C ILE A 845 5.48 85.16 42.85
N GLU A 846 5.72 83.94 42.37
CA GLU A 846 4.65 82.97 42.15
C GLU A 846 4.08 82.45 43.47
N ARG A 847 4.90 82.08 44.45
CA ARG A 847 4.45 81.65 45.79
C ARG A 847 3.59 82.71 46.48
N SER A 848 3.92 84.00 46.33
CA SER A 848 3.13 85.13 46.84
C SER A 848 1.81 85.36 46.10
N ARG A 849 1.61 84.76 44.91
CA ARG A 849 0.33 84.72 44.18
C ARG A 849 -0.46 83.46 44.50
N ILE A 850 0.19 82.29 44.49
CA ILE A 850 -0.39 80.96 44.72
C ILE A 850 -1.09 80.86 46.09
N THR A 851 -0.58 81.58 47.09
CA THR A 851 -1.20 81.68 48.42
C THR A 851 -2.45 82.55 48.50
N GLN A 852 -2.73 83.37 47.48
CA GLN A 852 -3.91 84.25 47.44
C GLN A 852 -5.15 83.47 47.03
N SER A 853 -6.23 83.57 47.82
CA SER A 853 -7.51 82.91 47.54
C SER A 853 -8.09 83.30 46.18
N SER A 854 -7.90 84.54 45.72
CA SER A 854 -8.29 85.04 44.40
C SER A 854 -7.55 84.34 43.24
N TYR A 855 -6.28 83.98 43.44
CA TYR A 855 -5.50 83.24 42.44
C TYR A 855 -5.85 81.74 42.45
N GLN A 856 -6.06 81.16 43.63
CA GLN A 856 -6.56 79.79 43.80
C GLN A 856 -7.94 79.60 43.13
N GLU A 857 -8.82 80.60 43.26
CA GLU A 857 -10.10 80.65 42.55
C GLU A 857 -9.93 80.74 41.03
N LYS A 858 -9.02 81.59 40.52
CA LYS A 858 -8.69 81.62 39.08
C LYS A 858 -8.22 80.26 38.56
N LEU A 859 -7.28 79.62 39.25
CA LEU A 859 -6.79 78.28 38.91
C LEU A 859 -7.94 77.26 38.91
N ALA A 860 -8.74 77.20 39.97
CA ALA A 860 -9.84 76.23 40.07
C ALA A 860 -10.92 76.45 39.00
N ASN A 861 -11.31 77.69 38.72
CA ASN A 861 -12.27 78.01 37.64
C ASN A 861 -11.71 77.64 36.25
N ALA A 862 -10.40 77.82 36.03
CA ALA A 862 -9.74 77.45 34.79
C ALA A 862 -9.61 75.93 34.59
N ILE A 863 -9.23 75.18 35.62
CA ILE A 863 -9.15 73.71 35.58
C ILE A 863 -10.53 73.12 35.25
N VAL A 864 -11.57 73.61 35.92
CA VAL A 864 -12.98 73.25 35.62
C VAL A 864 -13.32 73.59 34.16
N SER A 865 -12.95 74.76 33.67
CA SER A 865 -13.21 75.17 32.28
C SER A 865 -12.52 74.26 31.26
N GLY A 866 -11.28 73.84 31.52
CA GLY A 866 -10.55 72.87 30.69
C GLY A 866 -11.20 71.48 30.69
N ILE A 867 -11.59 70.98 31.86
CA ILE A 867 -12.32 69.71 32.01
C ILE A 867 -13.67 69.75 31.27
N LEU A 868 -14.45 70.82 31.43
CA LEU A 868 -15.72 71.02 30.72
C LEU A 868 -15.52 71.14 29.21
N SER A 869 -14.40 71.72 28.75
CA SER A 869 -14.03 71.78 27.34
C SER A 869 -13.74 70.38 26.77
N TYR A 870 -12.96 69.55 27.50
CA TYR A 870 -12.76 68.14 27.14
C TYR A 870 -14.10 67.39 27.02
N TYR A 871 -15.01 67.55 28.00
CA TYR A 871 -16.31 66.88 27.94
C TYR A 871 -17.17 67.36 26.76
N LYS A 872 -17.07 68.62 26.32
CA LYS A 872 -17.71 69.09 25.08
C LYS A 872 -17.14 68.47 23.80
N THR A 873 -15.87 68.06 23.81
CA THR A 873 -15.21 67.38 22.67
C THR A 873 -15.56 65.89 22.60
N TYR A 874 -15.87 65.25 23.73
CA TYR A 874 -15.98 63.78 23.83
C TYR A 874 -17.32 63.25 24.36
N SER A 875 -18.29 64.10 24.69
CA SER A 875 -19.67 63.69 24.91
C SER A 875 -20.45 63.77 23.60
N ILE A 876 -21.18 62.71 23.27
CA ILE A 876 -22.17 62.65 22.19
C ILE A 876 -23.54 63.02 22.78
#